data_AF-A0A3R7W1S9-F1
#
_entry.id   AF-A0A3R7W1S9-F1
#
_cell.length_a   1.000
_cell.length_b   1.000
_cell.length_c   1.000
_cell.angle_alpha   90.00
_cell.angle_beta   90.00
_cell.angle_gamma   90.00
#
_symmetry.space_group_name_H-M   'P 1'
#
loop_
_entity.id
_entity.type
_entity.pdbx_description
1 polymer ?
#
loop_
_entity_poly.entity_id
_entity_poly.type
_entity_poly.pdbx_seq_one_letter_code
_entity_poly.pdbx_strand_id
1 'polypeptide(L)'
;MKAKRPSAQTRSLYNLLPVSLRRTLASVSLGISIGIAGTLILLGIDEEADKEKRRIPIPSEHRPFEPKAVLKHKALRYGMPSNSNVLVRSGYVVSFDYRTRNPSWVMEYLTKNSLRVEHETDRANSKFAVDQDVPEQFKVHPNRYLKSGYDKGHLAPARDMSHSQEAMDESFLMTNMSPQVGAGFNRGYWARLEGFMRYLAGQYDAIYVITGPLYLPKAKYEVSYPVLGTPPNAIAVPTHFFKVVLGEKQGGRGFATAGFILPNKVIPENKDLRDFQAPLDVIEKQAGLLFFDKLDGARKTDLCSETNLNEYDVILPGLMGIEETLQPERPLLVSQDLNHQQSEVVVRRNQSKYDFVKVRVWVEDHVYVLSRYLLCRALVSAKINSRDAVQISLDLKRTLVDLNITDIGQEQFEDFLYKTMLVFSYGEAQISCYRMMSSFHRNRVPLLIMLAGTACIGKSTLATKLADRLNLSSVLQTDLIFELMCNFSGFVNYYHQYVFTKSLEINDLIKKTSYITTVFPSTDDLIAEYQKECDVVRKGVKSDIDKCLKDGKSLIIEGFHIDPRLYQETIGAPEKDSNASCSGIVVPFLLTLDEVDHRNFMTNSPDPRYRNDQNGIGFHNLQDVQNYLVCHSLEKRVLPFTEIRIDLHSFHATLDRLHDVVLQRIEEVFVSSKSA
;
A
#
# COMPACT_ATOMS: atom_id res chain seq x y z
N MET A 1 6.33 -5.08 75.37
CA MET A 1 6.69 -3.69 74.99
C MET A 1 7.77 -3.73 73.92
N LYS A 2 7.46 -3.38 72.67
CA LYS A 2 8.49 -3.09 71.66
C LYS A 2 8.07 -1.83 70.89
N ALA A 3 8.94 -0.83 70.97
CA ALA A 3 8.73 0.55 70.56
C ALA A 3 8.93 0.76 69.05
N LYS A 4 8.19 1.75 68.53
CA LYS A 4 8.19 2.25 67.15
C LYS A 4 9.51 2.93 66.77
N ARG A 5 9.88 2.84 65.49
CA ARG A 5 10.74 3.80 64.76
C ARG A 5 10.03 4.27 63.46
N PRO A 6 10.36 5.46 62.94
CA PRO A 6 9.40 6.34 62.25
C PRO A 6 9.43 6.24 60.71
N SER A 7 8.34 6.73 60.10
CA SER A 7 8.10 6.82 58.66
C SER A 7 8.92 7.94 57.99
N ALA A 8 9.50 7.63 56.82
CA ALA A 8 10.13 8.61 55.94
C ALA A 8 9.12 9.14 54.90
N GLN A 9 9.05 10.47 54.78
CA GLN A 9 8.24 11.20 53.78
C GLN A 9 8.88 11.09 52.39
N THR A 10 8.09 10.69 51.40
CA THR A 10 8.46 10.67 49.97
C THR A 10 8.46 12.09 49.39
N ARG A 11 9.62 12.56 48.91
CA ARG A 11 9.77 13.80 48.15
C ARG A 11 9.35 13.58 46.69
N SER A 12 8.50 14.46 46.16
CA SER A 12 8.03 14.46 44.76
C SER A 12 9.14 14.85 43.78
N LEU A 13 9.27 14.08 42.69
CA LEU A 13 10.20 14.25 41.55
C LEU A 13 10.09 15.62 40.84
N TYR A 14 9.02 16.38 41.08
CA TYR A 14 8.78 17.70 40.51
C TYR A 14 9.90 18.71 40.85
N ASN A 15 10.54 18.56 42.01
CA ASN A 15 11.54 19.49 42.49
C ASN A 15 12.93 19.32 41.85
N LEU A 16 13.13 18.31 41.00
CA LEU A 16 14.41 18.01 40.33
C LEU A 16 14.53 18.64 38.93
N LEU A 17 13.49 19.30 38.41
CA LEU A 17 13.51 19.89 37.06
C LEU A 17 14.06 21.33 37.05
N PRO A 18 14.84 21.73 36.02
CA PRO A 18 15.32 23.10 35.83
C PRO A 18 14.18 24.13 35.69
N VAL A 19 14.39 25.35 36.19
CA VAL A 19 13.37 26.42 36.24
C VAL A 19 12.83 26.80 34.87
N SER A 20 13.64 26.69 33.81
CA SER A 20 13.21 26.94 32.42
C SER A 20 12.16 25.95 31.92
N LEU A 21 12.25 24.68 32.32
CA LEU A 21 11.30 23.63 31.94
C LEU A 21 9.96 23.76 32.68
N ARG A 22 9.98 24.28 33.92
CA ARG A 22 8.77 24.50 34.73
C ARG A 22 7.86 25.59 34.16
N ARG A 23 8.42 26.61 33.49
CA ARG A 23 7.65 27.68 32.84
C ARG A 23 6.96 27.20 31.56
N THR A 24 7.62 26.35 30.77
CA THR A 24 7.04 25.81 29.52
C THR A 24 5.93 24.78 29.77
N LEU A 25 6.02 24.02 30.86
CA LEU A 25 4.99 23.05 31.25
C LEU A 25 3.74 23.71 31.85
N ALA A 26 3.83 24.95 32.33
CA ALA A 26 2.66 25.72 32.80
C ALA A 26 1.84 26.35 31.65
N SER A 27 2.41 26.49 30.45
CA SER A 27 1.76 27.15 29.31
C SER A 27 1.17 26.19 28.26
N VAL A 28 1.31 24.87 28.44
CA VAL A 28 0.77 23.85 27.51
C VAL A 28 -0.33 23.00 28.17
N SER A 29 -0.82 23.38 29.35
CA SER A 29 -1.95 22.71 29.99
C SER A 29 -3.29 23.18 29.43
N LEU A 30 -3.65 22.77 28.21
CA LEU A 30 -5.05 22.49 27.83
C LEU A 30 -5.06 21.71 26.50
N GLY A 31 -5.23 20.40 26.60
CA GLY A 31 -5.42 19.52 25.44
C GLY A 31 -4.39 18.41 25.37
N ILE A 32 -4.83 17.20 25.71
CA ILE A 32 -4.12 15.91 25.61
C ILE A 32 -3.33 15.55 26.89
N SER A 33 -4.07 15.03 27.86
CA SER A 33 -3.64 14.11 28.92
C SER A 33 -4.87 13.21 29.14
N ILE A 34 -4.84 11.88 29.19
CA ILE A 34 -3.98 10.97 29.95
C ILE A 34 -4.05 9.58 29.28
N GLY A 35 -2.92 8.86 29.24
CA GLY A 35 -2.92 7.43 28.92
C GLY A 35 -1.60 6.69 29.20
N ILE A 36 -0.66 7.28 29.95
CA ILE A 36 0.64 6.67 30.27
C ILE A 36 0.53 5.65 31.44
N ALA A 37 -0.62 5.55 32.12
CA ALA A 37 -0.81 4.60 33.22
C ALA A 37 -1.31 3.20 32.77
N GLY A 38 -1.87 3.06 31.56
CA GLY A 38 -2.38 1.78 31.04
C GLY A 38 -1.31 0.88 30.43
N THR A 39 -0.17 1.44 30.03
CA THR A 39 0.88 0.71 29.29
C THR A 39 1.77 -0.13 30.20
N LEU A 40 1.77 0.10 31.52
CA LEU A 40 2.63 -0.64 32.46
C LEU A 40 1.99 -1.92 33.02
N ILE A 41 0.68 -2.11 32.85
CA ILE A 41 0.00 -3.38 33.23
C ILE A 41 0.07 -4.40 32.07
N LEU A 42 0.40 -3.95 30.85
CA LEU A 42 0.45 -4.76 29.62
C LEU A 42 1.81 -5.42 29.34
N LEU A 43 2.81 -5.26 30.23
CA LEU A 43 4.17 -5.77 30.03
C LEU A 43 4.59 -6.89 30.99
N GLY A 44 3.67 -7.45 31.79
CA GLY A 44 3.83 -8.79 32.38
C GLY A 44 5.19 -9.07 33.03
N ILE A 45 5.70 -8.14 33.84
CA ILE A 45 6.81 -8.42 34.75
C ILE A 45 6.18 -8.62 36.12
N ASP A 46 5.88 -9.87 36.46
CA ASP A 46 5.66 -10.27 37.85
C ASP A 46 6.91 -11.04 38.33
N GLU A 47 7.46 -10.56 39.45
CA GLU A 47 8.51 -11.23 40.22
C GLU A 47 8.03 -12.58 40.75
N GLU A 48 8.95 -13.56 40.76
CA GLU A 48 8.75 -14.92 41.24
C GLU A 48 8.26 -15.01 42.70
N ALA A 49 7.21 -15.81 42.94
CA ALA A 49 6.95 -16.46 44.23
C ALA A 49 6.17 -17.79 44.07
N ASP A 50 6.93 -18.88 44.07
CA ASP A 50 6.72 -20.27 44.53
C ASP A 50 5.31 -20.96 44.61
N LYS A 51 5.27 -22.21 44.08
CA LYS A 51 4.31 -23.36 44.21
C LYS A 51 2.93 -23.24 43.52
N GLU A 52 2.37 -24.25 42.82
CA GLU A 52 2.40 -25.72 43.00
C GLU A 52 2.02 -26.46 41.69
N LYS A 53 2.54 -27.70 41.52
CA LYS A 53 2.48 -28.55 40.32
C LYS A 53 1.05 -28.99 39.93
N ARG A 54 0.63 -28.75 38.68
CA ARG A 54 -0.37 -29.58 37.98
C ARG A 54 0.17 -30.06 36.63
N ARG A 55 0.32 -31.38 36.51
CA ARG A 55 0.75 -32.07 35.28
C ARG A 55 -0.41 -32.09 34.29
N ILE A 56 -0.16 -31.63 33.06
CA ILE A 56 -1.03 -31.83 31.90
C ILE A 56 -0.36 -32.91 31.01
N PRO A 57 -1.11 -33.88 30.44
CA PRO A 57 -0.52 -35.02 29.75
C PRO A 57 0.13 -34.59 28.43
N ILE A 58 1.35 -35.10 28.18
CA ILE A 58 2.07 -34.92 26.92
C ILE A 58 1.44 -35.87 25.89
N PRO A 59 0.99 -35.39 24.71
CA PRO A 59 0.65 -36.26 23.59
C PRO A 59 1.91 -37.00 23.13
N SER A 60 1.94 -38.31 23.34
CA SER A 60 3.03 -39.19 22.95
C SER A 60 2.95 -39.54 21.46
N GLU A 61 3.39 -38.62 20.61
CA GLU A 61 3.99 -38.95 19.32
C GLU A 61 5.22 -38.07 19.11
N HIS A 62 6.23 -38.24 19.97
CA HIS A 62 7.59 -37.88 19.60
C HIS A 62 8.06 -38.89 18.55
N ARG A 63 7.89 -38.56 17.26
CA ARG A 63 8.86 -39.08 16.29
C ARG A 63 10.24 -38.64 16.79
N PRO A 64 11.24 -39.53 16.84
CA PRO A 64 12.59 -39.13 17.17
C PRO A 64 12.97 -37.96 16.28
N PHE A 65 13.54 -36.90 16.87
CA PHE A 65 14.25 -35.87 16.10
C PHE A 65 15.33 -36.61 15.31
N GLU A 66 15.06 -36.89 14.04
CA GLU A 66 16.12 -37.30 13.14
C GLU A 66 17.19 -36.20 13.18
N PRO A 67 18.48 -36.55 13.29
CA PRO A 67 19.54 -35.56 13.24
C PRO A 67 19.33 -34.73 11.98
N LYS A 68 19.15 -33.40 12.13
CA LYS A 68 18.98 -32.46 11.00
C LYS A 68 19.99 -32.85 9.94
N ALA A 69 19.50 -33.36 8.81
CA ALA A 69 20.35 -33.78 7.71
C ALA A 69 21.37 -32.67 7.45
N VAL A 70 22.65 -33.04 7.30
CA VAL A 70 23.70 -32.07 6.97
C VAL A 70 23.23 -31.30 5.74
N LEU A 71 23.02 -29.98 5.91
CA LEU A 71 22.60 -29.09 4.82
C LEU A 71 23.69 -29.12 3.73
N LYS A 72 23.43 -29.85 2.65
CA LYS A 72 24.37 -30.02 1.54
C LYS A 72 23.98 -29.07 0.42
N HIS A 73 24.69 -27.96 0.30
CA HIS A 73 24.62 -27.06 -0.85
C HIS A 73 26.02 -26.52 -1.17
N LYS A 74 26.38 -26.41 -2.45
CA LYS A 74 27.73 -25.98 -2.87
C LYS A 74 28.09 -24.59 -2.34
N ALA A 75 27.10 -23.70 -2.24
CA ALA A 75 27.29 -22.35 -1.71
C ALA A 75 27.84 -22.33 -0.28
N LEU A 76 27.51 -23.32 0.56
CA LEU A 76 27.92 -23.37 1.98
C LEU A 76 29.36 -23.90 2.18
N ARG A 77 30.13 -24.09 1.10
CA ARG A 77 31.50 -24.64 1.13
C ARG A 77 32.39 -23.89 2.11
N TYR A 78 32.33 -22.56 2.09
CA TYR A 78 33.23 -21.67 2.83
C TYR A 78 32.66 -21.10 4.12
N GLY A 79 31.52 -21.59 4.59
CA GLY A 79 30.88 -21.06 5.78
C GLY A 79 29.42 -20.74 5.55
N MET A 80 28.71 -20.51 6.63
CA MET A 80 27.31 -20.10 6.63
C MET A 80 27.18 -18.85 7.49
N PRO A 81 26.61 -17.74 6.99
CA PRO A 81 26.67 -16.47 7.72
C PRO A 81 25.95 -16.46 9.07
N SER A 82 24.88 -17.23 9.20
CA SER A 82 24.20 -17.54 10.46
C SER A 82 23.35 -18.80 10.29
N ASN A 83 22.90 -19.44 11.38
CA ASN A 83 22.16 -20.71 11.32
C ASN A 83 20.66 -20.60 11.64
N SER A 84 20.11 -19.37 11.62
CA SER A 84 18.71 -19.10 11.96
C SER A 84 17.79 -19.33 10.75
N ASN A 85 16.73 -20.13 10.92
CA ASN A 85 15.67 -20.38 9.92
C ASN A 85 16.21 -20.58 8.48
N VAL A 86 17.16 -21.52 8.35
CA VAL A 86 17.83 -21.79 7.07
C VAL A 86 16.97 -22.73 6.23
N LEU A 87 16.73 -22.33 4.98
CA LEU A 87 16.03 -23.10 3.95
C LEU A 87 17.00 -23.30 2.77
N VAL A 88 17.05 -24.52 2.24
CA VAL A 88 17.86 -24.86 1.06
C VAL A 88 16.93 -25.00 -0.12
N ARG A 89 17.28 -24.32 -1.21
CA ARG A 89 16.64 -24.40 -2.53
C ARG A 89 17.64 -24.96 -3.52
N SER A 90 17.17 -25.30 -4.71
CA SER A 90 17.97 -25.94 -5.75
C SER A 90 19.14 -25.07 -6.20
N GLY A 91 18.95 -23.75 -6.27
CA GLY A 91 19.96 -22.80 -6.74
C GLY A 91 20.58 -21.90 -5.67
N TYR A 92 19.98 -21.81 -4.48
CA TYR A 92 20.44 -20.91 -3.42
C TYR A 92 20.11 -21.44 -2.01
N VAL A 93 20.76 -20.85 -1.01
CA VAL A 93 20.43 -21.06 0.41
C VAL A 93 19.99 -19.74 1.02
N VAL A 94 18.93 -19.76 1.83
CA VAL A 94 18.41 -18.56 2.49
C VAL A 94 18.28 -18.76 3.98
N SER A 95 18.67 -17.76 4.76
CA SER A 95 18.25 -17.60 6.16
C SER A 95 17.14 -16.56 6.20
N PHE A 96 15.98 -16.89 6.77
CA PHE A 96 14.82 -16.00 6.78
C PHE A 96 14.53 -15.43 8.18
N ASP A 97 14.49 -14.10 8.30
CA ASP A 97 14.17 -13.42 9.56
C ASP A 97 12.65 -13.27 9.70
N TYR A 98 12.07 -14.08 10.58
CA TYR A 98 10.64 -14.06 10.91
C TYR A 98 10.16 -12.72 11.48
N ARG A 99 11.04 -11.93 12.11
CA ARG A 99 10.68 -10.63 12.70
C ARG A 99 10.52 -9.56 11.63
N THR A 100 11.46 -9.48 10.68
CA THR A 100 11.43 -8.49 9.62
C THR A 100 10.64 -8.95 8.39
N ARG A 101 10.36 -10.26 8.27
CA ARG A 101 9.70 -10.89 7.12
C ARG A 101 10.51 -10.70 5.83
N ASN A 102 11.83 -10.72 6.00
CA ASN A 102 12.82 -10.58 4.94
C ASN A 102 13.89 -11.67 5.15
N PRO A 103 14.65 -12.02 4.10
CA PRO A 103 15.88 -12.78 4.26
C PRO A 103 16.85 -12.04 5.20
N SER A 104 17.48 -12.74 6.14
CA SER A 104 18.70 -12.25 6.81
C SER A 104 19.84 -12.21 5.81
N TRP A 105 19.95 -13.27 4.99
CA TRP A 105 20.89 -13.39 3.89
C TRP A 105 20.43 -14.49 2.93
N VAL A 106 20.83 -14.36 1.67
CA VAL A 106 20.70 -15.37 0.61
C VAL A 106 22.09 -15.62 0.03
N MET A 107 22.44 -16.87 -0.21
CA MET A 107 23.75 -17.29 -0.68
C MET A 107 23.66 -18.15 -1.93
N GLU A 108 24.42 -17.77 -2.95
CA GLU A 108 24.43 -18.37 -4.29
C GLU A 108 25.84 -18.89 -4.64
N TYR A 109 25.90 -19.93 -5.46
CA TYR A 109 27.12 -20.47 -6.05
C TYR A 109 27.00 -20.42 -7.57
N LEU A 110 27.81 -19.59 -8.23
CA LEU A 110 27.73 -19.35 -9.66
C LEU A 110 29.03 -19.74 -10.34
N THR A 111 28.89 -20.34 -11.53
CA THR A 111 29.99 -20.71 -12.43
C THR A 111 29.61 -20.29 -13.84
N LYS A 112 30.60 -20.20 -14.73
CA LYS A 112 30.34 -19.96 -16.15
C LYS A 112 29.35 -20.96 -16.77
N ASN A 113 29.34 -22.21 -16.31
CA ASN A 113 28.44 -23.24 -16.82
C ASN A 113 27.03 -23.14 -16.22
N SER A 114 26.88 -22.79 -14.94
CA SER A 114 25.56 -22.67 -14.31
C SER A 114 24.74 -21.49 -14.83
N LEU A 115 25.38 -20.55 -15.53
CA LEU A 115 24.73 -19.42 -16.20
C LEU A 115 24.40 -19.68 -17.68
N ARG A 116 24.75 -20.86 -18.21
CA ARG A 116 24.36 -21.26 -19.56
C ARG A 116 22.89 -21.66 -19.56
N VAL A 117 22.19 -21.26 -20.61
CA VAL A 117 20.84 -21.74 -20.90
C VAL A 117 20.99 -23.01 -21.72
N GLU A 118 20.98 -24.17 -21.06
CA GLU A 118 21.08 -25.49 -21.74
C GLU A 118 19.70 -26.05 -22.12
N HIS A 119 18.65 -25.60 -21.43
CA HIS A 119 17.25 -25.95 -21.67
C HIS A 119 16.40 -24.67 -21.75
N GLU A 120 15.27 -24.71 -22.45
CA GLU A 120 14.29 -23.61 -22.48
C GLU A 120 13.73 -23.37 -21.07
N THR A 121 14.42 -22.57 -20.25
CA THR A 121 13.89 -22.03 -19.00
C THR A 121 13.22 -20.71 -19.32
N ASP A 122 11.95 -20.58 -18.90
CA ASP A 122 11.15 -19.39 -19.18
C ASP A 122 10.68 -18.78 -17.87
N ARG A 123 11.17 -17.56 -17.62
CA ARG A 123 10.81 -16.76 -16.47
C ARG A 123 9.31 -16.45 -16.43
N ALA A 124 8.62 -16.41 -17.58
CA ALA A 124 7.19 -16.16 -17.65
C ALA A 124 6.35 -17.27 -16.99
N ASN A 125 6.91 -18.48 -16.86
CA ASN A 125 6.26 -19.59 -16.18
C ASN A 125 6.34 -19.47 -14.64
N SER A 126 7.30 -18.73 -14.12
CA SER A 126 7.49 -18.55 -12.68
C SER A 126 6.58 -17.45 -12.11
N LYS A 127 5.95 -17.74 -10.96
CA LYS A 127 5.02 -16.81 -10.29
C LYS A 127 5.43 -16.60 -8.85
N PHE A 128 5.34 -15.36 -8.38
CA PHE A 128 5.57 -15.05 -6.97
C PHE A 128 4.61 -15.84 -6.08
N ALA A 129 5.16 -16.63 -5.16
CA ALA A 129 4.41 -17.57 -4.35
C ALA A 129 4.85 -17.54 -2.88
N VAL A 130 3.90 -17.85 -2.00
CA VAL A 130 4.17 -18.02 -0.58
C VAL A 130 5.02 -19.28 -0.38
N ASP A 131 6.06 -19.17 0.44
CA ASP A 131 6.85 -20.33 0.83
C ASP A 131 6.11 -21.16 1.90
N GLN A 132 5.84 -22.43 1.58
CA GLN A 132 5.10 -23.33 2.46
C GLN A 132 5.95 -23.92 3.58
N ASP A 133 7.29 -23.85 3.47
CA ASP A 133 8.21 -24.32 4.51
C ASP A 133 8.31 -23.34 5.69
N VAL A 134 7.75 -22.14 5.55
CA VAL A 134 7.70 -21.11 6.60
C VAL A 134 6.45 -21.30 7.46
N PRO A 135 6.54 -21.25 8.80
CA PRO A 135 5.38 -21.30 9.68
C PRO A 135 4.35 -20.22 9.34
N GLU A 136 3.06 -20.55 9.44
CA GLU A 136 1.93 -19.73 8.96
C GLU A 136 2.00 -18.25 9.41
N GLN A 137 2.32 -18.02 10.68
CA GLN A 137 2.43 -16.69 11.29
C GLN A 137 3.54 -15.79 10.71
N PHE A 138 4.48 -16.38 9.95
CA PHE A 138 5.62 -15.68 9.35
C PHE A 138 5.59 -15.70 7.81
N LYS A 139 4.58 -16.34 7.21
CA LYS A 139 4.42 -16.38 5.76
C LYS A 139 4.19 -14.99 5.20
N VAL A 140 4.86 -14.71 4.07
CA VAL A 140 4.73 -13.46 3.34
C VAL A 140 3.90 -13.70 2.09
N HIS A 141 2.79 -12.98 1.96
CA HIS A 141 1.95 -13.06 0.78
C HIS A 141 2.37 -12.03 -0.28
N PRO A 142 2.49 -12.40 -1.57
CA PRO A 142 2.86 -11.48 -2.66
C PRO A 142 1.93 -10.25 -2.77
N ASN A 143 0.66 -10.39 -2.37
CA ASN A 143 -0.34 -9.32 -2.40
C ASN A 143 -0.02 -8.18 -1.42
N ARG A 144 0.81 -8.39 -0.38
CA ARG A 144 1.22 -7.35 0.56
C ARG A 144 2.08 -6.26 -0.07
N TYR A 145 2.69 -6.56 -1.23
CA TYR A 145 3.47 -5.59 -2.01
C TYR A 145 2.59 -4.77 -2.97
N LEU A 146 1.32 -5.14 -3.18
CA LEU A 146 0.44 -4.46 -4.12
C LEU A 146 0.18 -3.02 -3.66
N LYS A 147 0.40 -2.04 -4.55
CA LYS A 147 0.28 -0.60 -4.26
C LYS A 147 1.15 -0.08 -3.10
N SER A 148 2.14 -0.85 -2.67
CA SER A 148 3.05 -0.45 -1.59
C SER A 148 4.07 0.62 -2.00
N GLY A 149 4.29 0.80 -3.31
CA GLY A 149 5.39 1.61 -3.84
C GLY A 149 6.73 0.86 -3.96
N TYR A 150 6.78 -0.41 -3.54
CA TYR A 150 7.97 -1.25 -3.60
C TYR A 150 7.75 -2.47 -4.50
N ASP A 151 8.79 -2.84 -5.24
CA ASP A 151 8.84 -4.08 -6.01
C ASP A 151 9.15 -5.26 -5.07
N LYS A 152 8.78 -6.47 -5.51
CA LYS A 152 9.22 -7.74 -4.92
C LYS A 152 10.65 -8.02 -5.42
N GLY A 153 11.63 -7.39 -4.77
CA GLY A 153 13.03 -7.45 -5.17
C GLY A 153 13.65 -8.80 -4.81
N HIS A 154 14.25 -9.47 -5.79
CA HIS A 154 14.95 -10.73 -5.58
C HIS A 154 16.30 -10.47 -4.88
N LEU A 155 16.71 -11.39 -4.01
CA LEU A 155 18.08 -11.40 -3.48
C LEU A 155 18.97 -12.37 -4.27
N ALA A 156 18.47 -13.59 -4.51
CA ALA A 156 18.95 -14.50 -5.55
C ALA A 156 18.17 -14.26 -6.86
N PRO A 157 18.78 -13.70 -7.91
CA PRO A 157 18.07 -13.31 -9.13
C PRO A 157 17.62 -14.53 -9.95
N ALA A 158 16.42 -14.48 -10.53
CA ALA A 158 15.90 -15.56 -11.39
C ALA A 158 16.83 -15.91 -12.56
N ARG A 159 17.52 -14.92 -13.14
CA ARG A 159 18.47 -15.13 -14.25
C ARG A 159 19.68 -15.99 -13.85
N ASP A 160 20.05 -16.00 -12.57
CA ASP A 160 21.18 -16.79 -12.07
C ASP A 160 20.80 -18.29 -11.94
N MET A 161 19.49 -18.58 -12.03
CA MET A 161 18.89 -19.91 -11.97
C MET A 161 18.50 -20.48 -13.35
N SER A 162 19.00 -19.90 -14.44
CA SER A 162 18.61 -20.27 -15.82
C SER A 162 18.93 -21.70 -16.24
N HIS A 163 19.69 -22.44 -15.44
CA HIS A 163 20.02 -23.85 -15.67
C HIS A 163 18.90 -24.82 -15.25
N SER A 164 17.90 -24.38 -14.48
CA SER A 164 16.78 -25.22 -14.04
C SER A 164 15.50 -24.40 -13.85
N GLN A 165 14.39 -24.85 -14.45
CA GLN A 165 13.08 -24.21 -14.26
C GLN A 165 12.64 -24.29 -12.79
N GLU A 166 12.91 -25.40 -12.11
CA GLU A 166 12.61 -25.56 -10.68
C GLU A 166 13.39 -24.54 -9.83
N ALA A 167 14.69 -24.38 -10.07
CA ALA A 167 15.50 -23.39 -9.36
C ALA A 167 15.01 -21.96 -9.65
N MET A 168 14.56 -21.70 -10.89
CA MET A 168 13.97 -20.44 -11.28
C MET A 168 12.65 -20.20 -10.56
N ASP A 169 11.75 -21.18 -10.49
CA ASP A 169 10.47 -21.09 -9.78
C ASP A 169 10.68 -20.87 -8.27
N GLU A 170 11.64 -21.57 -7.66
CA GLU A 170 12.03 -21.37 -6.26
C GLU A 170 12.60 -19.96 -6.00
N SER A 171 13.21 -19.31 -7.00
CA SER A 171 13.68 -17.93 -6.87
C SER A 171 12.51 -16.92 -6.70
N PHE A 172 11.29 -17.30 -7.08
CA PHE A 172 10.08 -16.46 -6.93
C PHE A 172 9.35 -16.68 -5.58
N LEU A 173 9.86 -17.55 -4.71
CA LEU A 173 9.33 -17.70 -3.36
C LEU A 173 9.52 -16.41 -2.55
N MET A 174 8.51 -16.04 -1.75
CA MET A 174 8.55 -14.81 -0.96
C MET A 174 9.64 -14.79 0.12
N THR A 175 10.21 -15.95 0.47
CA THR A 175 11.41 -16.06 1.33
C THR A 175 12.68 -15.56 0.67
N ASN A 176 12.70 -15.32 -0.65
CA ASN A 176 13.80 -14.69 -1.39
C ASN A 176 13.50 -13.22 -1.75
N MET A 177 12.39 -12.65 -1.24
CA MET A 177 11.95 -11.31 -1.59
C MET A 177 12.20 -10.31 -0.47
N SER A 178 12.52 -9.08 -0.86
CA SER A 178 12.56 -7.93 0.04
C SER A 178 12.00 -6.67 -0.64
N PRO A 179 11.36 -5.74 0.09
CA PRO A 179 10.86 -4.49 -0.47
C PRO A 179 11.99 -3.63 -1.05
N GLN A 180 12.00 -3.49 -2.38
CA GLN A 180 12.98 -2.67 -3.10
C GLN A 180 12.30 -1.53 -3.84
N VAL A 181 12.94 -0.35 -3.87
CA VAL A 181 12.52 0.72 -4.77
C VAL A 181 12.59 0.21 -6.21
N GLY A 182 11.51 0.41 -6.98
CA GLY A 182 11.38 -0.20 -8.30
C GLY A 182 12.26 0.45 -9.37
N ALA A 183 11.73 1.47 -10.03
CA ALA A 183 12.46 2.20 -11.07
C ALA A 183 13.71 2.90 -10.50
N GLY A 184 14.85 2.69 -11.15
CA GLY A 184 16.13 3.30 -10.75
C GLY A 184 16.85 2.63 -9.58
N PHE A 185 16.30 1.56 -8.99
CA PHE A 185 17.02 0.69 -8.06
C PHE A 185 16.89 -0.78 -8.47
N ASN A 186 15.81 -1.49 -8.10
CA ASN A 186 15.58 -2.90 -8.49
C ASN A 186 15.68 -3.10 -10.00
N ARG A 187 14.91 -2.30 -10.77
CA ARG A 187 14.89 -2.31 -12.25
C ARG A 187 15.94 -1.39 -12.87
N GLY A 188 17.06 -1.18 -12.18
CA GLY A 188 18.12 -0.26 -12.61
C GLY A 188 19.47 -0.65 -12.02
N TYR A 189 19.95 0.14 -11.04
CA TYR A 189 21.30 -0.03 -10.50
C TYR A 189 21.53 -1.38 -9.80
N TRP A 190 20.51 -1.95 -9.15
CA TRP A 190 20.57 -3.29 -8.56
C TRP A 190 20.74 -4.38 -9.62
N ALA A 191 19.95 -4.31 -10.70
CA ALA A 191 20.10 -5.22 -11.85
C ALA A 191 21.47 -5.09 -12.54
N ARG A 192 22.07 -3.89 -12.58
CA ARG A 192 23.46 -3.69 -13.04
C ARG A 192 24.45 -4.43 -12.15
N LEU A 193 24.29 -4.35 -10.82
CA LEU A 193 25.15 -5.07 -9.87
C LEU A 193 25.00 -6.59 -10.00
N GLU A 194 23.78 -7.10 -10.19
CA GLU A 194 23.55 -8.53 -10.49
C GLU A 194 24.23 -8.94 -11.80
N GLY A 195 24.18 -8.08 -12.82
CA GLY A 195 24.89 -8.29 -14.07
C GLY A 195 26.40 -8.36 -13.89
N PHE A 196 26.96 -7.55 -12.98
CA PHE A 196 28.37 -7.61 -12.63
C PHE A 196 28.74 -8.93 -11.95
N MET A 197 27.90 -9.45 -11.05
CA MET A 197 28.12 -10.80 -10.46
C MET A 197 28.18 -11.89 -11.54
N ARG A 198 27.25 -11.86 -12.51
CA ARG A 198 27.28 -12.79 -13.66
C ARG A 198 28.54 -12.65 -14.51
N TYR A 199 29.01 -11.42 -14.73
CA TYR A 199 30.28 -11.18 -15.42
C TYR A 199 31.46 -11.81 -14.65
N LEU A 200 31.52 -11.66 -13.33
CA LEU A 200 32.57 -12.26 -12.49
C LEU A 200 32.57 -13.79 -12.55
N ALA A 201 31.39 -14.43 -12.63
CA ALA A 201 31.29 -15.88 -12.80
C ALA A 201 31.93 -16.38 -14.11
N GLY A 202 32.18 -15.50 -15.08
CA GLY A 202 32.94 -15.80 -16.30
C GLY A 202 34.45 -15.60 -16.18
N GLN A 203 34.92 -14.85 -15.17
CA GLN A 203 36.34 -14.53 -14.96
C GLN A 203 37.02 -15.47 -13.93
N TYR A 204 36.25 -15.92 -12.94
CA TYR A 204 36.69 -16.83 -11.88
C TYR A 204 36.23 -18.27 -12.14
N ASP A 205 36.89 -19.26 -11.53
CA ASP A 205 36.47 -20.67 -11.66
C ASP A 205 35.07 -20.88 -11.06
N ALA A 206 34.80 -20.21 -9.95
CA ALA A 206 33.50 -20.08 -9.33
C ALA A 206 33.43 -18.78 -8.52
N ILE A 207 32.21 -18.27 -8.32
CA ILE A 207 31.94 -17.19 -7.37
C ILE A 207 30.86 -17.61 -6.37
N TYR A 208 30.98 -17.07 -5.17
CA TYR A 208 30.03 -17.21 -4.07
C TYR A 208 29.49 -15.83 -3.73
N VAL A 209 28.18 -15.66 -3.83
CA VAL A 209 27.53 -14.36 -3.62
C VAL A 209 26.62 -14.45 -2.41
N ILE A 210 26.79 -13.52 -1.46
CA ILE A 210 25.92 -13.37 -0.29
C ILE A 210 25.21 -12.03 -0.42
N THR A 211 23.88 -12.06 -0.39
CA THR A 211 23.02 -10.89 -0.56
C THR A 211 22.12 -10.74 0.66
N GLY A 212 21.91 -9.53 1.16
CA GLY A 212 21.00 -9.31 2.29
C GLY A 212 20.58 -7.86 2.49
N PRO A 213 19.51 -7.60 3.26
CA PRO A 213 19.07 -6.27 3.64
C PRO A 213 19.89 -5.70 4.81
N LEU A 214 19.91 -4.38 4.94
CA LEU A 214 20.47 -3.64 6.07
C LEU A 214 19.51 -2.56 6.59
N TYR A 215 19.57 -2.36 7.91
CA TYR A 215 18.79 -1.35 8.63
C TYR A 215 19.76 -0.40 9.35
N LEU A 216 20.29 0.55 8.59
CA LEU A 216 21.36 1.44 9.05
C LEU A 216 20.79 2.68 9.77
N PRO A 217 21.48 3.18 10.82
CA PRO A 217 21.04 4.35 11.55
C PRO A 217 21.16 5.63 10.72
N LYS A 218 20.25 6.58 10.97
CA LYS A 218 20.32 7.97 10.48
C LYS A 218 20.98 8.88 11.53
N ALA A 219 21.00 10.19 11.29
CA ALA A 219 21.55 11.18 12.22
C ALA A 219 20.99 10.97 13.65
N LYS A 220 21.86 10.97 14.66
CA LYS A 220 21.60 10.60 16.08
C LYS A 220 21.54 9.09 16.41
N TYR A 221 22.11 8.21 15.58
CA TYR A 221 22.19 6.76 15.82
C TYR A 221 20.84 6.05 15.95
N GLU A 222 19.79 6.61 15.34
CA GLU A 222 18.45 6.04 15.34
C GLU A 222 18.20 5.24 14.04
N VAL A 223 17.68 4.03 14.17
CA VAL A 223 17.27 3.20 13.03
C VAL A 223 15.78 3.39 12.79
N SER A 224 15.41 3.91 11.62
CA SER A 224 14.02 4.14 11.22
C SER A 224 13.81 3.68 9.78
N TYR A 225 12.80 2.82 9.59
CA TYR A 225 12.41 2.25 8.31
C TYR A 225 10.89 2.10 8.21
N PRO A 226 10.30 2.25 7.01
CA PRO A 226 8.89 1.98 6.82
C PRO A 226 8.61 0.47 6.88
N VAL A 227 7.33 0.12 7.08
CA VAL A 227 6.86 -1.26 7.03
C VAL A 227 5.67 -1.37 6.07
N LEU A 228 5.56 -2.49 5.36
CA LEU A 228 4.43 -2.78 4.47
C LEU A 228 3.35 -3.54 5.21
N GLY A 229 2.09 -3.13 5.05
CA GLY A 229 0.96 -3.69 5.78
C GLY A 229 0.84 -3.15 7.20
N THR A 230 0.04 -3.82 8.03
CA THR A 230 -0.25 -3.40 9.40
C THR A 230 0.44 -4.32 10.41
N PRO A 231 1.05 -3.77 11.49
CA PRO A 231 1.52 -4.56 12.61
C PRO A 231 0.38 -5.44 13.18
N PRO A 232 0.67 -6.66 13.68
CA PRO A 232 2.00 -7.24 13.89
C PRO A 232 2.61 -7.95 12.66
N ASN A 233 1.88 -8.03 11.55
CA ASN A 233 2.26 -8.80 10.34
C ASN A 233 2.97 -7.96 9.27
N ALA A 234 3.52 -6.81 9.67
CA ALA A 234 4.13 -5.87 8.74
C ALA A 234 5.51 -6.35 8.26
N ILE A 235 5.83 -6.06 7.01
CA ILE A 235 7.10 -6.43 6.37
C ILE A 235 8.03 -5.22 6.45
N ALA A 236 9.22 -5.38 7.01
CA ALA A 236 10.17 -4.27 7.10
C ALA A 236 10.70 -3.90 5.70
N VAL A 237 10.83 -2.60 5.43
CA VAL A 237 11.47 -2.09 4.22
C VAL A 237 12.93 -1.77 4.54
N PRO A 238 13.92 -2.47 3.97
CA PRO A 238 15.32 -2.19 4.26
C PRO A 238 15.75 -0.79 3.86
N THR A 239 16.68 -0.21 4.63
CA THR A 239 17.28 1.09 4.30
C THR A 239 18.32 0.95 3.19
N HIS A 240 19.04 -0.17 3.17
CA HIS A 240 20.13 -0.50 2.26
C HIS A 240 20.10 -2.00 1.97
N PHE A 241 20.83 -2.42 0.96
CA PHE A 241 21.14 -3.81 0.68
C PHE A 241 22.65 -3.98 0.55
N PHE A 242 23.15 -5.16 0.90
CA PHE A 242 24.53 -5.55 0.65
C PHE A 242 24.61 -6.69 -0.35
N LYS A 243 25.72 -6.72 -1.09
CA LYS A 243 26.21 -7.92 -1.80
C LYS A 243 27.68 -8.10 -1.46
N VAL A 244 28.04 -9.31 -1.06
CA VAL A 244 29.43 -9.73 -0.83
C VAL A 244 29.73 -10.86 -1.80
N VAL A 245 30.87 -10.79 -2.47
CA VAL A 245 31.31 -11.80 -3.43
C VAL A 245 32.69 -12.34 -3.04
N LEU A 246 32.86 -13.65 -3.17
CA LEU A 246 34.14 -14.35 -3.13
C LEU A 246 34.35 -15.07 -4.46
N GLY A 247 35.44 -14.75 -5.16
CA GLY A 247 35.86 -15.44 -6.38
C GLY A 247 37.00 -16.42 -6.12
N GLU A 248 36.85 -17.66 -6.58
CA GLU A 248 37.92 -18.65 -6.69
C GLU A 248 38.77 -18.36 -7.93
N LYS A 249 40.04 -17.97 -7.74
CA LYS A 249 40.93 -17.66 -8.86
C LYS A 249 41.27 -18.92 -9.66
N GLN A 250 41.42 -18.74 -10.97
CA GLN A 250 41.73 -19.82 -11.91
C GLN A 250 42.91 -20.68 -11.45
N GLY A 251 42.70 -21.99 -11.43
CA GLY A 251 43.74 -22.97 -11.09
C GLY A 251 44.11 -22.98 -9.60
N GLY A 252 43.19 -22.58 -8.71
CA GLY A 252 43.38 -22.64 -7.26
C GLY A 252 44.37 -21.61 -6.71
N ARG A 253 44.64 -20.53 -7.45
CA ARG A 253 45.66 -19.51 -7.13
C ARG A 253 45.23 -18.49 -6.06
N GLY A 254 44.34 -18.88 -5.16
CA GLY A 254 43.83 -18.06 -4.07
C GLY A 254 42.44 -17.47 -4.33
N PHE A 255 42.10 -16.45 -3.53
CA PHE A 255 40.75 -15.91 -3.45
C PHE A 255 40.75 -14.39 -3.66
N ALA A 256 39.68 -13.87 -4.25
CA ALA A 256 39.39 -12.44 -4.30
C ALA A 256 38.03 -12.15 -3.67
N THR A 257 37.90 -11.04 -2.95
CA THR A 257 36.64 -10.64 -2.31
C THR A 257 36.28 -9.19 -2.58
N ALA A 258 35.00 -8.88 -2.67
CA ALA A 258 34.49 -7.51 -2.63
C ALA A 258 33.13 -7.46 -1.91
N GLY A 259 32.85 -6.31 -1.29
CA GLY A 259 31.59 -6.04 -0.61
C GLY A 259 31.02 -4.71 -1.10
N PHE A 260 29.70 -4.65 -1.23
CA PHE A 260 28.98 -3.45 -1.69
C PHE A 260 27.81 -3.16 -0.76
N ILE A 261 27.57 -1.89 -0.45
CA ILE A 261 26.39 -1.41 0.29
C ILE A 261 25.68 -0.35 -0.54
N LEU A 262 24.45 -0.64 -0.95
CA LEU A 262 23.66 0.25 -1.78
C LEU A 262 22.41 0.73 -1.02
N PRO A 263 22.09 2.03 -1.04
CA PRO A 263 20.87 2.54 -0.43
C PRO A 263 19.64 2.10 -1.23
N ASN A 264 18.57 1.69 -0.55
CA ASN A 264 17.29 1.31 -1.14
C ASN A 264 16.51 2.54 -1.62
N LYS A 265 17.04 3.20 -2.66
CA LYS A 265 16.52 4.43 -3.27
C LYS A 265 16.99 4.49 -4.73
N VAL A 266 16.42 5.41 -5.51
CA VAL A 266 16.86 5.67 -6.89
C VAL A 266 18.36 6.04 -6.91
N ILE A 267 19.15 5.31 -7.70
CA ILE A 267 20.57 5.58 -7.92
C ILE A 267 20.77 5.93 -9.41
N PRO A 268 21.35 7.10 -9.73
CA PRO A 268 21.68 7.45 -11.11
C PRO A 268 22.63 6.43 -11.76
N GLU A 269 22.36 6.03 -13.01
CA GLU A 269 23.17 5.02 -13.72
C GLU A 269 24.64 5.42 -13.89
N ASN A 270 24.94 6.72 -13.96
CA ASN A 270 26.29 7.25 -14.12
C ASN A 270 27.13 7.20 -12.84
N LYS A 271 26.57 6.77 -11.71
CA LYS A 271 27.36 6.52 -10.50
C LYS A 271 28.31 5.34 -10.73
N ASP A 272 29.53 5.45 -10.22
CA ASP A 272 30.52 4.38 -10.23
C ASP A 272 30.15 3.34 -9.16
N LEU A 273 30.27 2.05 -9.48
CA LEU A 273 30.01 0.98 -8.52
C LEU A 273 30.99 1.03 -7.33
N ARG A 274 32.20 1.55 -7.54
CA ARG A 274 33.22 1.75 -6.49
C ARG A 274 32.77 2.70 -5.39
N ASP A 275 31.88 3.65 -5.69
CA ASP A 275 31.30 4.56 -4.68
C ASP A 275 30.52 3.78 -3.61
N PHE A 276 30.08 2.55 -3.92
CA PHE A 276 29.31 1.69 -3.03
C PHE A 276 30.14 0.54 -2.44
N GLN A 277 31.43 0.43 -2.78
CA GLN A 277 32.29 -0.60 -2.22
C GLN A 277 32.52 -0.33 -0.73
N ALA A 278 32.39 -1.37 0.09
CA ALA A 278 32.63 -1.31 1.53
C ALA A 278 33.52 -2.48 1.96
N PRO A 279 34.38 -2.28 2.98
CA PRO A 279 35.11 -3.38 3.60
C PRO A 279 34.17 -4.46 4.15
N LEU A 280 34.55 -5.72 4.02
CA LEU A 280 33.72 -6.85 4.50
C LEU A 280 33.45 -6.73 5.99
N ASP A 281 34.42 -6.33 6.80
CA ASP A 281 34.27 -6.19 8.25
C ASP A 281 33.23 -5.12 8.64
N VAL A 282 33.05 -4.09 7.82
CA VAL A 282 32.00 -3.08 7.99
C VAL A 282 30.62 -3.69 7.71
N ILE A 283 30.49 -4.48 6.64
CA ILE A 283 29.25 -5.15 6.29
C ILE A 283 28.89 -6.20 7.37
N GLU A 284 29.85 -6.99 7.83
CA GLU A 284 29.67 -7.98 8.90
C GLU A 284 29.14 -7.33 10.18
N LYS A 285 29.76 -6.23 10.63
CA LYS A 285 29.33 -5.47 11.82
C LYS A 285 27.93 -4.88 11.67
N GLN A 286 27.57 -4.40 10.48
CA GLN A 286 26.26 -3.80 10.22
C GLN A 286 25.15 -4.84 10.01
N ALA A 287 25.47 -6.00 9.43
CA ALA A 287 24.53 -7.08 9.19
C ALA A 287 24.38 -8.02 10.40
N GLY A 288 25.38 -8.06 11.29
CA GLY A 288 25.45 -9.05 12.37
C GLY A 288 25.71 -10.47 11.85
N LEU A 289 26.53 -10.59 10.80
CA LEU A 289 26.83 -11.83 10.09
C LEU A 289 28.35 -12.02 9.95
N LEU A 290 28.79 -13.26 9.72
CA LEU A 290 30.19 -13.59 9.40
C LEU A 290 30.27 -14.16 7.98
N PHE A 291 31.16 -13.63 7.14
CA PHE A 291 31.26 -14.07 5.75
C PHE A 291 32.52 -14.91 5.53
N PHE A 292 32.33 -16.13 4.99
CA PHE A 292 33.43 -17.03 4.62
C PHE A 292 34.39 -17.36 5.77
N ASP A 293 33.85 -17.60 6.97
CA ASP A 293 34.58 -17.89 8.21
C ASP A 293 35.58 -19.06 8.09
N LYS A 294 35.30 -20.07 7.25
CA LYS A 294 36.23 -21.18 6.99
C LYS A 294 37.48 -20.77 6.22
N LEU A 295 37.53 -19.55 5.70
CA LEU A 295 38.69 -18.96 5.02
C LEU A 295 39.41 -17.92 5.89
N ASP A 296 39.18 -17.92 7.21
CA ASP A 296 39.94 -17.08 8.12
C ASP A 296 41.44 -17.42 8.08
N GLY A 297 42.28 -16.39 7.94
CA GLY A 297 43.72 -16.52 7.72
C GLY A 297 44.15 -16.78 6.27
N ALA A 298 43.22 -17.07 5.35
CA ALA A 298 43.56 -17.15 3.92
C ALA A 298 43.79 -15.75 3.33
N ARG A 299 44.82 -15.59 2.49
CA ARG A 299 45.06 -14.33 1.77
C ARG A 299 43.97 -14.11 0.72
N LYS A 300 43.16 -13.07 0.92
CA LYS A 300 42.10 -12.62 0.01
C LYS A 300 42.56 -11.30 -0.62
N THR A 301 42.55 -11.19 -1.94
CA THR A 301 42.81 -9.92 -2.62
C THR A 301 41.51 -9.14 -2.80
N ASP A 302 41.60 -7.81 -2.94
CA ASP A 302 40.42 -7.02 -3.30
C ASP A 302 40.06 -7.28 -4.77
N LEU A 303 38.87 -7.81 -5.01
CA LEU A 303 38.39 -8.14 -6.34
C LEU A 303 38.28 -6.89 -7.24
N CYS A 304 37.94 -5.73 -6.66
CA CYS A 304 37.80 -4.47 -7.41
C CYS A 304 39.14 -3.85 -7.82
N SER A 305 40.24 -4.28 -7.18
CA SER A 305 41.60 -3.85 -7.52
C SER A 305 42.21 -4.61 -8.69
N GLU A 306 41.76 -5.86 -8.90
CA GLU A 306 42.27 -6.75 -9.96
C GLU A 306 41.37 -6.77 -11.20
N THR A 307 40.09 -6.42 -11.05
CA THR A 307 39.10 -6.41 -12.14
C THR A 307 38.92 -5.01 -12.69
N ASN A 308 39.08 -4.83 -14.00
CA ASN A 308 38.81 -3.54 -14.64
C ASN A 308 37.30 -3.28 -14.72
N LEU A 309 36.77 -2.58 -13.71
CA LEU A 309 35.35 -2.23 -13.60
C LEU A 309 34.85 -1.39 -14.79
N ASN A 310 35.74 -0.66 -15.49
CA ASN A 310 35.40 0.10 -16.69
C ASN A 310 35.13 -0.79 -17.92
N GLU A 311 35.69 -2.00 -17.97
CA GLU A 311 35.49 -2.94 -19.08
C GLU A 311 34.07 -3.52 -19.07
N TYR A 312 33.48 -3.68 -17.88
CA TYR A 312 32.08 -4.06 -17.72
C TYR A 312 31.10 -2.98 -18.22
N ASP A 313 31.41 -1.69 -18.00
CA ASP A 313 30.58 -0.57 -18.47
C ASP A 313 30.51 -0.46 -20.00
N VAL A 314 31.49 -1.03 -20.71
CA VAL A 314 31.52 -1.10 -22.18
C VAL A 314 30.73 -2.30 -22.73
N ILE A 315 30.65 -3.42 -21.98
CA ILE A 315 29.99 -4.68 -22.39
C ILE A 315 28.48 -4.69 -22.08
N LEU A 316 27.99 -3.69 -21.33
CA LEU A 316 26.58 -3.52 -20.92
C LEU A 316 25.53 -3.70 -22.05
N PRO A 317 25.75 -3.29 -23.31
CA PRO A 317 24.76 -3.50 -24.38
C PRO A 317 24.56 -4.97 -24.76
N GLY A 318 25.59 -5.82 -24.64
CA GLY A 318 25.56 -7.22 -25.09
C GLY A 318 25.06 -8.23 -24.05
N LEU A 319 25.20 -7.91 -22.75
CA LEU A 319 24.70 -8.75 -21.65
C LEU A 319 23.20 -8.49 -21.34
N MET A 320 22.60 -7.49 -21.98
CA MET A 320 21.19 -7.08 -21.82
C MET A 320 20.23 -7.54 -22.96
N GLY A 321 20.66 -8.35 -23.95
CA GLY A 321 19.71 -8.93 -24.94
C GLY A 321 18.75 -9.93 -24.28
N ILE A 322 17.44 -9.99 -24.55
CA ILE A 322 16.65 -9.72 -25.76
C ILE A 322 15.40 -8.90 -25.41
N GLU A 323 14.94 -8.12 -26.38
CA GLU A 323 13.72 -7.32 -26.41
C GLU A 323 12.47 -8.03 -25.86
N GLU A 324 11.82 -7.38 -24.88
CA GLU A 324 10.43 -7.59 -24.53
C GLU A 324 9.54 -7.08 -25.69
N THR A 325 9.18 -7.95 -26.63
CA THR A 325 8.05 -7.72 -27.55
C THR A 325 6.92 -8.68 -27.21
N LEU A 326 6.00 -8.23 -26.35
CA LEU A 326 4.62 -8.70 -26.38
C LEU A 326 3.96 -8.11 -27.63
N GLN A 327 3.73 -8.95 -28.63
CA GLN A 327 3.01 -8.58 -29.86
C GLN A 327 1.57 -8.15 -29.53
N PRO A 328 1.07 -7.04 -30.09
CA PRO A 328 -0.36 -6.82 -30.23
C PRO A 328 -0.90 -7.57 -31.46
N GLU A 329 -2.11 -8.10 -31.33
CA GLU A 329 -2.84 -8.80 -32.37
C GLU A 329 -2.98 -7.98 -33.67
N ARG A 330 -2.95 -8.69 -34.81
CA ARG A 330 -3.10 -8.16 -36.18
C ARG A 330 -4.41 -7.38 -36.37
N PRO A 331 -4.38 -6.35 -37.24
CA PRO A 331 -5.41 -6.22 -38.26
C PRO A 331 -4.86 -6.32 -39.69
N LEU A 332 -5.81 -6.54 -40.59
CA LEU A 332 -5.74 -6.92 -42.00
C LEU A 332 -4.89 -6.04 -42.93
N LEU A 333 -4.38 -6.72 -43.97
CA LEU A 333 -3.67 -6.26 -45.16
C LEU A 333 -4.27 -5.02 -45.85
N VAL A 334 -3.42 -4.05 -46.18
CA VAL A 334 -3.44 -3.31 -47.46
C VAL A 334 -2.01 -2.98 -47.90
N SER A 335 -1.72 -3.22 -49.17
CA SER A 335 -0.47 -3.06 -49.91
C SER A 335 -0.16 -1.62 -50.35
N GLN A 336 1.12 -1.22 -50.41
CA GLN A 336 1.86 -0.73 -51.60
C GLN A 336 3.15 0.07 -51.26
N ASP A 337 4.28 -0.46 -51.74
CA ASP A 337 5.43 0.15 -52.46
C ASP A 337 6.29 1.35 -51.97
N LEU A 338 7.62 1.08 -52.01
CA LEU A 338 8.79 1.89 -52.44
C LEU A 338 9.26 3.12 -51.62
N ASN A 339 10.43 3.05 -50.96
CA ASN A 339 11.75 3.44 -51.54
C ASN A 339 12.87 3.50 -50.47
N HIS A 340 14.10 3.19 -50.91
CA HIS A 340 15.36 3.27 -50.15
C HIS A 340 15.74 4.71 -49.75
N GLN A 341 16.26 4.89 -48.52
CA GLN A 341 17.52 5.63 -48.27
C GLN A 341 18.08 5.35 -46.86
N GLN A 342 19.36 5.00 -46.81
CA GLN A 342 20.15 4.74 -45.59
C GLN A 342 20.31 6.02 -44.77
N SER A 343 20.12 5.93 -43.45
CA SER A 343 20.67 6.88 -42.47
C SER A 343 20.94 6.17 -41.14
N GLU A 344 22.02 6.60 -40.49
CA GLU A 344 22.74 5.99 -39.37
C GLU A 344 21.87 5.63 -38.15
N VAL A 345 22.09 4.43 -37.61
CA VAL A 345 21.38 3.93 -36.43
C VAL A 345 22.00 4.52 -35.16
N VAL A 346 21.45 5.63 -34.69
CA VAL A 346 21.57 6.08 -33.30
C VAL A 346 20.72 5.14 -32.43
N VAL A 347 21.36 4.27 -31.66
CA VAL A 347 20.67 3.41 -30.69
C VAL A 347 20.13 4.27 -29.54
N ARG A 348 18.89 4.77 -29.68
CA ARG A 348 18.16 5.48 -28.63
C ARG A 348 17.51 4.46 -27.69
N ARG A 349 17.83 4.60 -26.40
CA ARG A 349 17.06 4.06 -25.26
C ARG A 349 15.56 4.30 -25.46
N ASN A 350 14.72 3.36 -25.05
CA ASN A 350 13.26 3.56 -24.93
C ASN A 350 12.92 4.51 -23.76
N GLN A 351 13.38 5.75 -23.85
CA GLN A 351 12.85 6.89 -23.12
C GLN A 351 12.39 7.89 -24.17
N SER A 352 11.09 8.15 -24.20
CA SER A 352 10.50 8.97 -25.23
C SER A 352 10.96 10.42 -25.06
N LYS A 353 11.33 11.11 -26.15
CA LYS A 353 11.65 12.57 -26.16
C LYS A 353 10.62 13.36 -25.34
N TYR A 354 9.37 12.92 -25.38
CA TYR A 354 8.21 13.50 -24.71
C TYR A 354 8.25 13.47 -23.17
N ASP A 355 9.10 12.66 -22.53
CA ASP A 355 9.17 12.60 -21.06
C ASP A 355 10.05 13.71 -20.46
N PHE A 356 11.01 14.24 -21.22
CA PHE A 356 11.92 15.31 -20.79
C PHE A 356 11.41 16.72 -21.08
N VAL A 357 10.56 16.86 -22.11
CA VAL A 357 9.99 18.15 -22.48
C VAL A 357 8.83 18.49 -21.55
N LYS A 358 8.98 19.58 -20.81
CA LYS A 358 7.92 20.16 -19.97
C LYS A 358 7.06 21.08 -20.83
N VAL A 359 5.76 20.80 -20.87
CA VAL A 359 4.76 21.71 -21.44
C VAL A 359 4.17 22.51 -20.28
N ARG A 360 4.29 23.83 -20.34
CA ARG A 360 3.70 24.78 -19.40
C ARG A 360 2.37 25.28 -19.95
N VAL A 361 1.33 25.16 -19.14
CA VAL A 361 -0.02 25.63 -19.47
C VAL A 361 -0.31 26.85 -18.62
N TRP A 362 -0.69 27.93 -19.29
CA TRP A 362 -1.00 29.24 -18.70
C TRP A 362 -2.50 29.36 -18.46
N VAL A 363 -2.90 29.57 -17.21
CA VAL A 363 -4.27 29.86 -16.78
C VAL A 363 -4.26 31.24 -16.16
N GLU A 364 -4.71 32.25 -16.90
CA GLU A 364 -4.63 33.65 -16.47
C GLU A 364 -3.18 34.00 -16.05
N ASP A 365 -2.96 34.38 -14.79
CA ASP A 365 -1.64 34.74 -14.24
C ASP A 365 -0.86 33.53 -13.66
N HIS A 366 -1.42 32.33 -13.73
CA HIS A 366 -0.84 31.13 -13.12
C HIS A 366 -0.33 30.13 -14.17
N VAL A 367 0.78 29.48 -13.86
CA VAL A 367 1.38 28.44 -14.71
C VAL A 367 1.43 27.13 -13.99
N TYR A 368 0.97 26.07 -14.66
CA TYR A 368 1.19 24.71 -14.22
C TYR A 368 1.90 23.89 -15.32
N VAL A 369 2.63 22.86 -14.90
CA VAL A 369 3.26 21.92 -15.83
C VAL A 369 2.26 20.81 -16.14
N LEU A 370 2.03 20.54 -17.43
CA LEU A 370 1.14 19.48 -17.89
C LEU A 370 1.53 18.14 -17.27
N SER A 371 0.66 17.61 -16.42
CA SER A 371 0.79 16.27 -15.85
C SER A 371 -0.13 15.31 -16.59
N ARG A 372 0.46 14.34 -17.31
CA ARG A 372 -0.29 13.27 -18.00
C ARG A 372 -1.19 12.51 -17.02
N TYR A 373 -0.72 12.30 -15.79
CA TYR A 373 -1.49 11.62 -14.75
C TYR A 373 -2.73 12.42 -14.33
N LEU A 374 -2.58 13.72 -14.04
CA LEU A 374 -3.72 14.56 -13.63
C LEU A 374 -4.72 14.73 -14.79
N LEU A 375 -4.23 14.91 -16.02
CA LEU A 375 -5.09 14.96 -17.20
C LEU A 375 -5.86 13.65 -17.38
N CYS A 376 -5.18 12.51 -17.28
CA CYS A 376 -5.83 11.19 -17.36
C CYS A 376 -6.95 11.05 -16.30
N ARG A 377 -6.73 11.50 -15.06
CA ARG A 377 -7.77 11.47 -14.02
C ARG A 377 -8.96 12.38 -14.36
N ALA A 378 -8.70 13.58 -14.84
CA ALA A 378 -9.75 14.51 -15.28
C ALA A 378 -10.58 13.93 -16.45
N LEU A 379 -9.94 13.23 -17.38
CA LEU A 379 -10.61 12.54 -18.48
C LEU A 379 -11.48 11.38 -17.97
N VAL A 380 -10.99 10.59 -17.01
CA VAL A 380 -11.78 9.50 -16.40
C VAL A 380 -13.02 10.04 -15.67
N SER A 381 -12.92 11.19 -14.98
CA SER A 381 -14.10 11.84 -14.38
C SER A 381 -15.12 12.30 -15.42
N ALA A 382 -14.71 12.51 -16.67
CA ALA A 382 -15.59 12.86 -17.80
C ALA A 382 -16.18 11.64 -18.53
N LYS A 383 -16.18 10.46 -17.88
CA LYS A 383 -16.62 9.16 -18.43
C LYS A 383 -15.79 8.63 -19.60
N ILE A 384 -14.54 9.05 -19.73
CA ILE A 384 -13.62 8.48 -20.73
C ILE A 384 -13.02 7.19 -20.17
N ASN A 385 -12.93 6.15 -20.99
CA ASN A 385 -12.34 4.87 -20.60
C ASN A 385 -10.90 5.09 -20.10
N SER A 386 -10.50 4.45 -19.00
CA SER A 386 -9.15 4.60 -18.43
C SER A 386 -8.02 4.31 -19.43
N ARG A 387 -8.20 3.32 -20.31
CA ARG A 387 -7.21 2.97 -21.34
C ARG A 387 -7.06 4.10 -22.35
N ASP A 388 -8.19 4.64 -22.82
CA ASP A 388 -8.20 5.72 -23.79
C ASP A 388 -7.73 7.03 -23.18
N ALA A 389 -8.08 7.31 -21.92
CA ALA A 389 -7.62 8.49 -21.19
C ALA A 389 -6.08 8.54 -21.08
N VAL A 390 -5.43 7.38 -20.83
CA VAL A 390 -3.97 7.27 -20.83
C VAL A 390 -3.44 7.60 -22.23
N GLN A 391 -4.04 7.04 -23.27
CA GLN A 391 -3.57 7.21 -24.64
C GLN A 391 -3.78 8.65 -25.16
N ILE A 392 -4.96 9.24 -24.92
CA ILE A 392 -5.27 10.65 -25.21
C ILE A 392 -4.27 11.57 -24.51
N SER A 393 -3.96 11.32 -23.23
CA SER A 393 -3.00 12.15 -22.48
C SER A 393 -1.57 12.05 -23.04
N LEU A 394 -1.21 10.89 -23.59
CA LEU A 394 0.08 10.65 -24.22
C LEU A 394 0.16 11.33 -25.58
N ASP A 395 -0.83 11.11 -26.43
CA ASP A 395 -0.86 11.62 -27.79
C ASP A 395 -1.01 13.13 -27.81
N LEU A 396 -1.80 13.72 -26.91
CA LEU A 396 -1.84 15.17 -26.72
C LEU A 396 -0.45 15.73 -26.40
N LYS A 397 0.25 15.14 -25.42
CA LYS A 397 1.59 15.59 -25.05
C LYS A 397 2.57 15.44 -26.22
N ARG A 398 2.47 14.33 -26.97
CA ARG A 398 3.29 14.10 -28.17
C ARG A 398 3.07 15.17 -29.21
N THR A 399 1.82 15.44 -29.57
CA THR A 399 1.45 16.48 -30.55
C THR A 399 1.99 17.86 -30.14
N LEU A 400 1.81 18.26 -28.87
CA LEU A 400 2.31 19.56 -28.40
C LEU A 400 3.84 19.66 -28.50
N VAL A 401 4.55 18.60 -28.11
CA VAL A 401 6.02 18.57 -28.16
C VAL A 401 6.56 18.47 -29.59
N ASP A 402 5.89 17.74 -30.48
CA ASP A 402 6.29 17.61 -31.89
C ASP A 402 6.06 18.91 -32.68
N LEU A 403 5.02 19.68 -32.31
CA LEU A 403 4.80 21.04 -32.80
C LEU A 403 5.72 22.09 -32.14
N ASN A 404 6.64 21.68 -31.26
CA ASN A 404 7.51 22.55 -30.44
C ASN A 404 6.74 23.58 -29.59
N ILE A 405 5.50 23.26 -29.19
CA ILE A 405 4.69 24.07 -28.29
C ILE A 405 5.00 23.66 -26.85
N THR A 406 5.90 24.40 -26.20
CA THR A 406 6.28 24.18 -24.80
C THR A 406 5.55 25.10 -23.82
N ASP A 407 4.96 26.18 -24.32
CA ASP A 407 4.16 27.15 -23.58
C ASP A 407 2.85 27.35 -24.32
N ILE A 408 1.73 27.13 -23.66
CA ILE A 408 0.39 27.17 -24.27
C ILE A 408 -0.62 27.80 -23.32
N GLY A 409 -1.56 28.59 -23.83
CA GLY A 409 -2.69 29.09 -23.05
C GLY A 409 -3.73 27.99 -22.77
N GLN A 410 -4.49 28.12 -21.69
CA GLN A 410 -5.51 27.13 -21.30
C GLN A 410 -6.52 26.84 -22.41
N GLU A 411 -7.06 27.88 -23.07
CA GLU A 411 -8.04 27.73 -24.15
C GLU A 411 -7.46 26.96 -25.35
N GLN A 412 -6.24 27.33 -25.76
CA GLN A 412 -5.53 26.63 -26.83
C GLN A 412 -5.23 25.18 -26.45
N PHE A 413 -4.84 24.93 -25.20
CA PHE A 413 -4.59 23.59 -24.68
C PHE A 413 -5.86 22.72 -24.73
N GLU A 414 -6.99 23.28 -24.32
CA GLU A 414 -8.29 22.63 -24.38
C GLU A 414 -8.70 22.31 -25.82
N ASP A 415 -8.46 23.20 -26.78
CA ASP A 415 -8.71 22.94 -28.20
C ASP A 415 -7.91 21.75 -28.74
N PHE A 416 -6.63 21.64 -28.38
CA PHE A 416 -5.82 20.47 -28.75
C PHE A 416 -6.36 19.21 -28.08
N LEU A 417 -6.73 19.29 -26.79
CA LEU A 417 -7.31 18.16 -26.06
C LEU A 417 -8.61 17.68 -26.70
N TYR A 418 -9.53 18.58 -27.05
CA TYR A 418 -10.81 18.22 -27.68
C TYR A 418 -10.61 17.59 -29.06
N LYS A 419 -9.67 18.12 -29.86
CA LYS A 419 -9.30 17.51 -31.13
C LYS A 419 -8.74 16.10 -30.94
N THR A 420 -7.87 15.89 -29.93
CA THR A 420 -7.37 14.55 -29.61
C THR A 420 -8.51 13.64 -29.15
N MET A 421 -9.44 14.10 -28.31
CA MET A 421 -10.60 13.30 -27.88
C MET A 421 -11.48 12.86 -29.06
N LEU A 422 -11.72 13.74 -30.04
CA LEU A 422 -12.49 13.42 -31.24
C LEU A 422 -11.82 12.30 -32.08
N VAL A 423 -10.49 12.27 -32.16
CA VAL A 423 -9.75 11.20 -32.83
C VAL A 423 -10.00 9.83 -32.19
N PHE A 424 -10.20 9.80 -30.86
CA PHE A 424 -10.55 8.59 -30.11
C PHE A 424 -12.06 8.30 -30.10
N SER A 425 -12.83 8.92 -31.00
CA SER A 425 -14.29 8.76 -31.12
C SER A 425 -15.10 9.28 -29.92
N TYR A 426 -14.54 10.17 -29.10
CA TYR A 426 -15.28 10.85 -28.03
C TYR A 426 -15.85 12.18 -28.55
N GLY A 427 -17.17 12.31 -28.54
CA GLY A 427 -17.89 13.46 -29.10
C GLY A 427 -18.25 14.54 -28.09
N GLU A 428 -19.19 15.41 -28.49
CA GLU A 428 -19.62 16.59 -27.71
C GLU A 428 -20.12 16.26 -26.30
N ALA A 429 -20.75 15.10 -26.08
CA ALA A 429 -21.26 14.72 -24.76
C ALA A 429 -20.13 14.61 -23.71
N GLN A 430 -19.03 13.90 -24.04
CA GLN A 430 -17.88 13.75 -23.14
C GLN A 430 -17.05 15.02 -23.04
N ILE A 431 -16.94 15.79 -24.13
CA ILE A 431 -16.28 17.10 -24.13
C ILE A 431 -17.03 18.07 -23.21
N SER A 432 -18.36 18.13 -23.29
CA SER A 432 -19.21 18.93 -22.41
C SER A 432 -19.06 18.51 -20.95
N CYS A 433 -19.07 17.20 -20.69
CA CYS A 433 -18.83 16.64 -19.35
C CYS A 433 -17.45 17.03 -18.79
N TYR A 434 -16.40 16.97 -19.61
CA TYR A 434 -15.06 17.41 -19.22
C TYR A 434 -15.03 18.91 -18.88
N ARG A 435 -15.65 19.77 -19.71
CA ARG A 435 -15.75 21.21 -19.44
C ARG A 435 -16.47 21.49 -18.13
N MET A 436 -17.59 20.80 -17.89
CA MET A 436 -18.35 20.90 -16.65
C MET A 436 -17.50 20.50 -15.44
N MET A 437 -16.83 19.34 -15.49
CA MET A 437 -15.98 18.86 -14.39
C MET A 437 -14.77 19.75 -14.15
N SER A 438 -14.14 20.28 -15.21
CA SER A 438 -13.04 21.24 -15.11
C SER A 438 -13.50 22.52 -14.39
N SER A 439 -14.66 23.05 -14.78
CA SER A 439 -15.29 24.23 -14.15
C SER A 439 -15.67 23.98 -12.69
N PHE A 440 -16.23 22.80 -12.39
CA PHE A 440 -16.54 22.34 -11.03
C PHE A 440 -15.32 22.39 -10.11
N HIS A 441 -14.20 21.83 -10.53
CA HIS A 441 -12.97 21.84 -9.74
C HIS A 441 -12.33 23.23 -9.66
N ARG A 442 -12.36 24.03 -10.74
CA ARG A 442 -11.81 25.39 -10.77
C ARG A 442 -12.55 26.32 -9.82
N ASN A 443 -13.88 26.27 -9.81
CA ASN A 443 -14.73 27.12 -8.98
C ASN A 443 -14.82 26.65 -7.52
N ARG A 444 -14.17 25.53 -7.17
CA ARG A 444 -14.21 24.91 -5.83
C ARG A 444 -15.64 24.76 -5.31
N VAL A 445 -16.54 24.29 -6.15
CA VAL A 445 -17.93 24.08 -5.76
C VAL A 445 -17.96 22.96 -4.71
N PRO A 446 -18.51 23.19 -3.50
CA PRO A 446 -18.58 22.15 -2.48
C PRO A 446 -19.37 20.93 -2.97
N LEU A 447 -18.89 19.73 -2.66
CA LEU A 447 -19.58 18.47 -3.00
C LEU A 447 -19.57 17.52 -1.81
N LEU A 448 -20.74 17.23 -1.26
CA LEU A 448 -20.95 16.26 -0.20
C LEU A 448 -21.65 15.02 -0.77
N ILE A 449 -20.97 13.87 -0.76
CA ILE A 449 -21.56 12.58 -1.12
C ILE A 449 -21.79 11.78 0.15
N MET A 450 -23.00 11.29 0.37
CA MET A 450 -23.32 10.43 1.51
C MET A 450 -23.68 9.04 1.01
N LEU A 451 -22.97 8.00 1.45
CA LEU A 451 -23.21 6.61 1.07
C LEU A 451 -23.79 5.85 2.28
N ALA A 452 -25.10 5.91 2.43
CA ALA A 452 -25.83 5.19 3.46
C ALA A 452 -26.14 3.75 3.03
N GLY A 453 -26.30 2.85 4.00
CA GLY A 453 -26.68 1.46 3.79
C GLY A 453 -26.12 0.55 4.87
N THR A 454 -26.62 -0.67 4.96
CA THR A 454 -26.27 -1.60 6.04
C THR A 454 -24.85 -2.15 5.91
N ALA A 455 -24.31 -2.73 6.98
CA ALA A 455 -23.02 -3.42 6.94
C ALA A 455 -23.00 -4.54 5.88
N CYS A 456 -21.80 -5.00 5.49
CA CYS A 456 -21.62 -6.14 4.57
C CYS A 456 -22.20 -6.02 3.15
N ILE A 457 -22.41 -4.82 2.60
CA ILE A 457 -22.86 -4.67 1.19
C ILE A 457 -21.76 -4.14 0.24
N GLY A 458 -20.52 -3.96 0.71
CA GLY A 458 -19.41 -3.48 -0.14
C GLY A 458 -19.28 -1.95 -0.28
N LYS A 459 -19.97 -1.18 0.58
CA LYS A 459 -20.00 0.30 0.55
C LYS A 459 -18.63 0.96 0.56
N SER A 460 -17.74 0.60 1.49
CA SER A 460 -16.41 1.23 1.59
C SER A 460 -15.57 1.04 0.33
N THR A 461 -15.72 -0.10 -0.36
CA THR A 461 -15.08 -0.36 -1.65
C THR A 461 -15.66 0.54 -2.74
N LEU A 462 -16.99 0.68 -2.82
CA LEU A 462 -17.66 1.59 -3.76
C LEU A 462 -17.28 3.05 -3.50
N ALA A 463 -17.27 3.48 -2.24
CA ALA A 463 -16.89 4.83 -1.81
C ALA A 463 -15.46 5.19 -2.26
N THR A 464 -14.52 4.29 -2.01
CA THR A 464 -13.10 4.47 -2.38
C THR A 464 -12.95 4.54 -3.90
N LYS A 465 -13.64 3.66 -4.64
CA LYS A 465 -13.58 3.62 -6.10
C LYS A 465 -14.24 4.85 -6.74
N LEU A 466 -15.33 5.34 -6.15
CA LEU A 466 -16.00 6.56 -6.58
C LEU A 466 -15.13 7.79 -6.32
N ALA A 467 -14.49 7.88 -5.15
CA ALA A 467 -13.53 8.94 -4.84
C ALA A 467 -12.35 8.95 -5.82
N ASP A 468 -11.78 7.78 -6.14
CA ASP A 468 -10.70 7.65 -7.12
C ASP A 468 -11.12 8.18 -8.50
N ARG A 469 -12.34 7.81 -8.95
CA ARG A 469 -12.91 8.15 -10.26
C ARG A 469 -13.25 9.64 -10.39
N LEU A 470 -13.82 10.24 -9.35
CA LEU A 470 -14.18 11.66 -9.28
C LEU A 470 -13.00 12.55 -8.84
N ASN A 471 -11.83 11.99 -8.59
CA ASN A 471 -10.64 12.71 -8.11
C ASN A 471 -10.88 13.45 -6.78
N LEU A 472 -11.62 12.84 -5.85
CA LEU A 472 -11.89 13.39 -4.52
C LEU A 472 -10.84 12.90 -3.51
N SER A 473 -10.41 13.79 -2.61
CA SER A 473 -9.31 13.51 -1.68
C SER A 473 -9.74 13.07 -0.28
N SER A 474 -11.04 13.14 0.05
CA SER A 474 -11.52 12.87 1.42
C SER A 474 -12.71 11.91 1.46
N VAL A 475 -12.53 10.80 2.17
CA VAL A 475 -13.56 9.80 2.48
C VAL A 475 -13.56 9.59 4.00
N LEU A 476 -14.68 9.84 4.66
CA LEU A 476 -14.88 9.63 6.10
C LEU A 476 -15.73 8.37 6.32
N GLN A 477 -15.24 7.48 7.17
CA GLN A 477 -15.93 6.25 7.56
C GLN A 477 -16.65 6.48 8.89
N THR A 478 -17.96 6.26 8.95
CA THR A 478 -18.74 6.55 10.16
C THR A 478 -18.44 5.64 11.33
N ASP A 479 -17.98 4.42 11.07
CA ASP A 479 -17.70 3.44 12.11
C ASP A 479 -16.55 3.92 13.02
N LEU A 480 -15.53 4.53 12.41
CA LEU A 480 -14.41 5.14 13.13
C LEU A 480 -14.88 6.37 13.93
N ILE A 481 -15.77 7.19 13.36
CA ILE A 481 -16.33 8.36 14.04
C ILE A 481 -17.18 7.92 15.24
N PHE A 482 -18.00 6.89 15.08
CA PHE A 482 -18.82 6.33 16.15
C PHE A 482 -17.94 5.85 17.31
N GLU A 483 -16.89 5.07 17.03
CA GLU A 483 -15.95 4.56 18.04
C GLU A 483 -15.26 5.72 18.79
N LEU A 484 -14.78 6.74 18.06
CA LEU A 484 -14.16 7.91 18.66
C LEU A 484 -15.15 8.69 19.54
N MET A 485 -16.37 8.93 19.05
CA MET A 485 -17.39 9.69 19.77
C MET A 485 -17.82 8.97 21.05
N CYS A 486 -17.97 7.63 21.00
CA CYS A 486 -18.27 6.81 22.18
C CYS A 486 -17.17 6.88 23.26
N ASN A 487 -15.91 6.93 22.84
CA ASN A 487 -14.78 7.10 23.75
C ASN A 487 -14.74 8.49 24.41
N PHE A 488 -15.02 9.57 23.66
CA PHE A 488 -14.96 10.94 24.18
C PHE A 488 -16.15 11.32 25.08
N SER A 489 -17.34 10.81 24.77
CA SER A 489 -18.57 11.18 25.50
C SER A 489 -18.76 10.40 26.79
N GLY A 490 -17.79 9.58 27.19
CA GLY A 490 -17.88 8.76 28.41
C GLY A 490 -19.02 7.75 28.36
N PHE A 491 -19.60 7.48 27.18
CA PHE A 491 -20.67 6.51 26.97
C PHE A 491 -20.27 5.09 27.38
N VAL A 492 -18.96 4.81 27.39
CA VAL A 492 -18.37 3.59 27.96
C VAL A 492 -18.74 3.42 29.46
N ASN A 493 -18.92 4.51 30.22
CA ASN A 493 -19.30 4.46 31.64
C ASN A 493 -20.80 4.26 31.87
N TYR A 494 -21.69 4.61 30.92
CA TYR A 494 -23.14 4.43 31.09
C TYR A 494 -23.55 2.95 31.07
N TYR A 495 -22.80 2.11 30.36
CA TYR A 495 -23.00 0.65 30.33
C TYR A 495 -22.25 -0.11 31.43
N HIS A 496 -21.24 0.52 32.07
CA HIS A 496 -20.51 -0.09 33.17
C HIS A 496 -21.38 -0.27 34.44
N GLN A 497 -22.49 0.47 34.55
CA GLN A 497 -23.41 0.41 35.68
C GLN A 497 -24.49 -0.67 35.57
N TYR A 498 -24.72 -1.27 34.39
CA TYR A 498 -25.80 -2.27 34.18
C TYR A 498 -25.34 -3.73 34.16
N VAL A 499 -24.04 -4.03 34.24
CA VAL A 499 -23.52 -5.41 34.20
C VAL A 499 -22.50 -5.63 35.30
N PHE A 500 -22.96 -5.55 36.56
CA PHE A 500 -22.21 -6.05 37.71
C PHE A 500 -22.73 -7.43 38.12
N THR A 501 -22.71 -8.39 37.20
CA THR A 501 -22.81 -9.81 37.52
C THR A 501 -22.07 -10.63 36.47
N LYS A 502 -20.94 -11.22 36.93
CA LYS A 502 -20.01 -12.13 36.25
C LYS A 502 -18.99 -11.52 35.28
N SER A 503 -17.74 -11.79 35.64
CA SER A 503 -16.50 -11.71 34.86
C SER A 503 -16.69 -11.92 33.36
N LEU A 504 -16.55 -10.84 32.58
CA LEU A 504 -16.47 -10.86 31.13
C LEU A 504 -15.30 -9.97 30.69
N GLU A 505 -14.54 -10.46 29.70
CA GLU A 505 -13.41 -9.78 29.08
C GLU A 505 -13.89 -8.58 28.23
N ILE A 506 -13.02 -7.58 28.05
CA ILE A 506 -13.28 -6.34 27.27
C ILE A 506 -13.81 -6.62 25.85
N ASN A 507 -13.45 -7.75 25.26
CA ASN A 507 -13.91 -8.18 23.92
C ASN A 507 -15.41 -8.55 23.86
N ASP A 508 -16.04 -8.93 24.97
CA ASP A 508 -17.48 -9.21 25.01
C ASP A 508 -18.34 -7.95 25.28
N LEU A 509 -17.73 -6.85 25.74
CA LEU A 509 -18.39 -5.55 25.83
C LEU A 509 -18.63 -4.95 24.44
N ILE A 510 -17.65 -5.08 23.54
CA ILE A 510 -17.71 -4.58 22.16
C ILE A 510 -18.74 -5.35 21.33
N LYS A 511 -19.02 -6.62 21.67
CA LYS A 511 -20.12 -7.41 21.07
C LYS A 511 -21.53 -6.93 21.47
N LYS A 512 -21.66 -6.07 22.48
CA LYS A 512 -22.95 -5.50 22.92
C LYS A 512 -23.19 -4.05 22.47
N THR A 513 -22.23 -3.42 21.78
CA THR A 513 -22.26 -1.97 21.49
C THR A 513 -22.62 -1.60 20.05
N SER A 514 -23.04 -2.57 19.23
CA SER A 514 -23.58 -2.30 17.89
C SER A 514 -24.94 -2.95 17.77
N TYR A 515 -25.93 -2.24 17.21
CA TYR A 515 -27.26 -2.79 16.93
C TYR A 515 -27.21 -4.10 16.13
N ILE A 516 -26.13 -4.36 15.40
CA ILE A 516 -25.98 -5.54 14.55
C ILE A 516 -25.98 -6.84 15.37
N THR A 517 -25.35 -6.89 16.55
CA THR A 517 -25.20 -8.15 17.32
C THR A 517 -26.14 -8.23 18.52
N THR A 518 -27.04 -7.27 18.68
CA THR A 518 -27.94 -7.14 19.83
C THR A 518 -29.31 -7.74 19.53
N VAL A 519 -29.88 -8.49 20.47
CA VAL A 519 -31.25 -9.01 20.37
C VAL A 519 -32.21 -7.94 20.87
N PHE A 520 -33.16 -7.53 20.03
CA PHE A 520 -34.17 -6.54 20.38
C PHE A 520 -35.55 -7.20 20.57
N PRO A 521 -36.40 -6.70 21.49
CA PRO A 521 -37.76 -7.22 21.68
C PRO A 521 -38.69 -6.94 20.50
N SER A 522 -38.46 -5.84 19.78
CA SER A 522 -39.24 -5.41 18.61
C SER A 522 -38.34 -4.73 17.57
N THR A 523 -38.81 -4.67 16.33
CA THR A 523 -38.14 -3.89 15.27
C THR A 523 -38.08 -2.40 15.60
N ASP A 524 -39.09 -1.85 16.30
CA ASP A 524 -39.09 -0.44 16.72
C ASP A 524 -37.95 -0.13 17.71
N ASP A 525 -37.65 -1.04 18.64
CA ASP A 525 -36.52 -0.90 19.57
C ASP A 525 -35.16 -0.94 18.84
N LEU A 526 -35.04 -1.81 17.83
CA LEU A 526 -33.87 -1.89 16.96
C LEU A 526 -33.66 -0.57 16.20
N ILE A 527 -34.72 -0.04 15.61
CA ILE A 527 -34.67 1.23 14.86
C ILE A 527 -34.34 2.41 15.79
N ALA A 528 -34.88 2.44 17.00
CA ALA A 528 -34.56 3.48 17.98
C ALA A 528 -33.07 3.48 18.36
N GLU A 529 -32.46 2.32 18.56
CA GLU A 529 -31.02 2.24 18.84
C GLU A 529 -30.19 2.62 17.60
N TYR A 530 -30.59 2.17 16.41
CA TYR A 530 -29.96 2.57 15.15
C TYR A 530 -29.97 4.10 14.94
N GLN A 531 -31.11 4.77 15.17
CA GLN A 531 -31.23 6.22 15.06
C GLN A 531 -30.32 6.94 16.06
N LYS A 532 -30.22 6.42 17.28
CA LYS A 532 -29.37 6.96 18.34
C LYS A 532 -27.88 6.86 17.98
N GLU A 533 -27.45 5.73 17.42
CA GLU A 533 -26.08 5.58 16.90
C GLU A 533 -25.81 6.57 15.76
N CYS A 534 -26.77 6.74 14.84
CA CYS A 534 -26.65 7.72 13.75
C CYS A 534 -26.56 9.17 14.26
N ASP A 535 -27.29 9.53 15.34
CA ASP A 535 -27.21 10.87 15.94
C ASP A 535 -25.84 11.16 16.58
N VAL A 536 -25.22 10.14 17.19
CA VAL A 536 -23.85 10.24 17.72
C VAL A 536 -22.86 10.56 16.59
N VAL A 537 -22.94 9.82 15.48
CA VAL A 537 -22.09 10.05 14.31
C VAL A 537 -22.34 11.41 13.70
N ARG A 538 -23.61 11.81 13.55
CA ARG A 538 -24.01 13.12 13.01
C ARG A 538 -23.35 14.27 13.77
N LYS A 539 -23.31 14.19 15.10
CA LYS A 539 -22.62 15.18 15.96
C LYS A 539 -21.11 15.19 15.71
N GLY A 540 -20.50 14.03 15.49
CA GLY A 540 -19.07 13.88 15.22
C GLY A 540 -18.64 14.46 13.86
N VAL A 541 -19.43 14.25 12.80
CA VAL A 541 -19.09 14.72 11.44
C VAL A 541 -19.57 16.15 11.14
N LYS A 542 -20.34 16.78 12.03
CA LYS A 542 -20.91 18.12 11.83
C LYS A 542 -19.85 19.15 11.43
N SER A 543 -18.73 19.20 12.15
CA SER A 543 -17.66 20.17 11.84
C SER A 543 -17.03 19.94 10.48
N ASP A 544 -16.95 18.70 10.01
CA ASP A 544 -16.35 18.35 8.72
C ASP A 544 -17.30 18.69 7.57
N ILE A 545 -18.61 18.47 7.75
CA ILE A 545 -19.64 18.91 6.81
C ILE A 545 -19.63 20.45 6.70
N ASP A 546 -19.62 21.16 7.83
CA ASP A 546 -19.59 22.63 7.84
C ASP A 546 -18.35 23.18 7.11
N LYS A 547 -17.18 22.56 7.34
CA LYS A 547 -15.94 22.92 6.63
C LYS A 547 -16.01 22.57 5.15
N CYS A 548 -16.58 21.43 4.79
CA CYS A 548 -16.75 21.02 3.39
C CYS A 548 -17.57 22.07 2.62
N LEU A 549 -18.71 22.46 3.17
CA LEU A 549 -19.64 23.42 2.56
C LEU A 549 -19.08 24.85 2.53
N LYS A 550 -18.30 25.26 3.54
CA LYS A 550 -17.68 26.60 3.60
C LYS A 550 -16.39 26.74 2.79
N ASP A 551 -15.52 25.74 2.84
CA ASP A 551 -14.18 25.81 2.22
C ASP A 551 -14.18 25.47 0.72
N GLY A 552 -15.31 25.03 0.16
CA GLY A 552 -15.38 24.59 -1.24
C GLY A 552 -14.68 23.25 -1.49
N LYS A 553 -14.66 22.36 -0.49
CA LYS A 553 -14.04 21.03 -0.60
C LYS A 553 -15.08 19.98 -0.98
N SER A 554 -14.58 18.83 -1.45
CA SER A 554 -15.41 17.66 -1.71
C SER A 554 -15.18 16.59 -0.65
N LEU A 555 -16.25 16.04 -0.09
CA LEU A 555 -16.27 15.09 1.00
C LEU A 555 -17.20 13.91 0.69
N ILE A 556 -16.71 12.69 0.88
CA ILE A 556 -17.56 11.50 0.92
C ILE A 556 -17.70 11.05 2.38
N ILE A 557 -18.92 10.82 2.84
CA ILE A 557 -19.21 10.19 4.13
C ILE A 557 -19.85 8.82 3.84
N GLU A 558 -19.26 7.75 4.36
CA GLU A 558 -19.72 6.38 4.12
C GLU A 558 -19.77 5.57 5.41
N GLY A 559 -20.72 4.65 5.49
CA GLY A 559 -20.79 3.65 6.56
C GLY A 559 -22.21 3.30 6.94
N PHE A 560 -22.36 2.47 7.97
CA PHE A 560 -23.67 1.93 8.36
C PHE A 560 -24.34 2.68 9.51
N HIS A 561 -23.71 3.70 10.08
CA HIS A 561 -24.30 4.62 11.06
C HIS A 561 -24.73 5.95 10.40
N ILE A 562 -25.27 5.87 9.18
CA ILE A 562 -25.74 7.02 8.42
C ILE A 562 -27.22 6.85 8.11
N ASP A 563 -28.02 7.78 8.63
CA ASP A 563 -29.36 8.07 8.13
C ASP A 563 -29.35 9.47 7.49
N PRO A 564 -29.37 9.59 6.14
CA PRO A 564 -29.29 10.87 5.44
C PRO A 564 -30.31 11.91 5.91
N ARG A 565 -31.46 11.45 6.43
CA ARG A 565 -32.56 12.29 6.91
C ARG A 565 -32.17 13.15 8.10
N LEU A 566 -31.33 12.63 8.99
CA LEU A 566 -30.89 13.33 10.20
C LEU A 566 -29.98 14.52 9.88
N TYR A 567 -29.45 14.61 8.65
CA TYR A 567 -28.51 15.64 8.25
C TYR A 567 -29.17 16.87 7.61
N GLN A 568 -30.50 16.89 7.48
CA GLN A 568 -31.24 17.98 6.84
C GLN A 568 -31.00 19.35 7.50
N GLU A 569 -30.93 19.39 8.83
CA GLU A 569 -30.61 20.62 9.58
C GLU A 569 -29.14 21.03 9.40
N THR A 570 -28.22 20.06 9.34
CA THR A 570 -26.77 20.30 9.23
C THR A 570 -26.37 20.78 7.84
N ILE A 571 -27.04 20.26 6.81
CA ILE A 571 -26.78 20.60 5.40
C ILE A 571 -27.44 21.94 5.03
N GLY A 572 -28.40 22.41 5.84
CA GLY A 572 -29.15 23.64 5.63
C GLY A 572 -30.33 23.41 4.70
N ALA A 573 -31.54 23.68 5.20
CA ALA A 573 -32.62 24.06 4.29
C ALA A 573 -32.23 25.37 3.60
N PRO A 574 -32.67 25.63 2.35
CA PRO A 574 -32.45 26.91 1.71
C PRO A 574 -33.16 28.00 2.53
N GLU A 575 -32.43 28.72 3.37
CA GLU A 575 -32.94 29.93 4.00
C GLU A 575 -33.18 30.96 2.90
N LYS A 576 -34.45 31.36 2.75
CA LYS A 576 -34.93 32.29 1.72
C LYS A 576 -34.32 33.70 1.80
N ASP A 577 -33.50 34.02 2.80
CA ASP A 577 -33.13 35.41 3.12
C ASP A 577 -31.64 35.64 3.41
N SER A 578 -30.72 34.86 2.83
CA SER A 578 -29.30 35.24 2.84
C SER A 578 -28.70 35.25 1.43
N ASN A 579 -28.18 36.41 1.04
CA ASN A 579 -27.43 36.67 -0.20
C ASN A 579 -26.07 35.94 -0.24
N ALA A 580 -26.02 34.66 0.14
CA ALA A 580 -24.83 33.82 0.06
C ALA A 580 -24.98 32.90 -1.17
N SER A 581 -24.34 33.30 -2.26
CA SER A 581 -24.29 32.53 -3.50
C SER A 581 -23.60 31.17 -3.27
N CYS A 582 -24.34 30.10 -3.55
CA CYS A 582 -23.96 28.68 -3.63
C CYS A 582 -24.12 27.85 -2.34
N SER A 583 -25.32 27.29 -2.15
CA SER A 583 -25.51 26.06 -1.37
C SER A 583 -24.75 24.91 -2.05
N GLY A 584 -23.82 24.25 -1.35
CA GLY A 584 -23.03 23.15 -1.91
C GLY A 584 -23.87 22.01 -2.51
N ILE A 585 -23.24 21.21 -3.39
CA ILE A 585 -23.89 20.06 -4.03
C ILE A 585 -23.92 18.91 -3.03
N VAL A 586 -25.11 18.39 -2.74
CA VAL A 586 -25.29 17.23 -1.86
C VAL A 586 -25.92 16.08 -2.62
N VAL A 587 -25.29 14.91 -2.55
CA VAL A 587 -25.73 13.69 -3.21
C VAL A 587 -25.80 12.55 -2.18
N PRO A 588 -26.97 12.35 -1.56
CA PRO A 588 -27.17 11.24 -0.65
C PRO A 588 -27.64 10.00 -1.43
N PHE A 589 -26.97 8.89 -1.20
CA PHE A 589 -27.27 7.57 -1.73
C PHE A 589 -27.71 6.63 -0.63
N LEU A 590 -28.68 5.77 -0.94
CA LEU A 590 -28.96 4.57 -0.16
C LEU A 590 -28.56 3.35 -0.99
N LEU A 591 -27.57 2.62 -0.52
CA LEU A 591 -27.13 1.37 -1.13
C LEU A 591 -27.91 0.21 -0.54
N THR A 592 -28.56 -0.57 -1.41
CA THR A 592 -29.36 -1.74 -1.03
C THR A 592 -28.82 -3.02 -1.65
N LEU A 593 -29.01 -4.14 -0.97
CA LEU A 593 -28.58 -5.47 -1.44
C LEU A 593 -29.68 -6.50 -1.17
N ASP A 594 -29.87 -7.42 -2.11
CA ASP A 594 -30.86 -8.49 -1.97
C ASP A 594 -30.53 -9.43 -0.80
N GLU A 595 -31.55 -10.01 -0.18
CA GLU A 595 -31.40 -10.89 0.98
C GLU A 595 -30.43 -12.05 0.76
N VAL A 596 -30.53 -12.72 -0.39
CA VAL A 596 -29.69 -13.88 -0.75
C VAL A 596 -28.22 -13.45 -0.85
N ASP A 597 -27.99 -12.34 -1.54
CA ASP A 597 -26.68 -11.78 -1.81
C ASP A 597 -26.04 -11.19 -0.56
N HIS A 598 -26.83 -10.54 0.28
CA HIS A 598 -26.42 -10.03 1.58
C HIS A 598 -26.00 -11.17 2.52
N ARG A 599 -26.74 -12.28 2.53
CA ARG A 599 -26.38 -13.47 3.29
C ARG A 599 -25.05 -14.06 2.80
N ASN A 600 -24.85 -14.13 1.48
CA ASN A 600 -23.60 -14.58 0.88
C ASN A 600 -22.42 -13.67 1.25
N PHE A 601 -22.64 -12.36 1.32
CA PHE A 601 -21.59 -11.40 1.71
C PHE A 601 -21.22 -11.50 3.19
N MET A 602 -22.20 -11.74 4.07
CA MET A 602 -21.97 -11.94 5.50
C MET A 602 -21.21 -13.24 5.79
N THR A 603 -21.61 -14.35 5.17
CA THR A 603 -20.97 -15.67 5.37
C THR A 603 -19.53 -15.70 4.85
N ASN A 604 -19.24 -14.95 3.79
CA ASN A 604 -17.89 -14.81 3.21
C ASN A 604 -17.12 -13.60 3.77
N SER A 605 -17.66 -12.89 4.76
CA SER A 605 -17.01 -11.73 5.34
C SER A 605 -15.70 -12.11 6.04
N PRO A 606 -14.60 -11.34 5.84
CA PRO A 606 -13.34 -11.57 6.54
C PRO A 606 -13.42 -11.24 8.04
N ASP A 607 -14.47 -10.54 8.47
CA ASP A 607 -14.69 -10.17 9.87
C ASP A 607 -15.53 -11.25 10.58
N PRO A 608 -14.97 -11.89 11.63
CA PRO A 608 -15.66 -12.94 12.39
C PRO A 608 -17.02 -12.53 12.98
N ARG A 609 -17.26 -11.23 13.19
CA ARG A 609 -18.53 -10.70 13.71
C ARG A 609 -19.70 -11.01 12.79
N TYR A 610 -19.49 -10.96 11.48
CA TYR A 610 -20.54 -11.24 10.48
C TYR A 610 -20.52 -12.70 10.02
N ARG A 611 -19.34 -13.32 9.97
CA ARG A 611 -19.18 -14.72 9.54
C ARG A 611 -19.77 -15.73 10.51
N ASN A 612 -19.66 -15.47 11.81
CA ASN A 612 -20.07 -16.39 12.88
C ASN A 612 -21.42 -16.01 13.50
N ASP A 613 -22.34 -15.40 12.74
CA ASP A 613 -23.69 -15.07 13.21
C ASP A 613 -24.49 -16.36 13.45
N GLN A 614 -24.40 -16.89 14.69
CA GLN A 614 -24.87 -18.24 15.05
C GLN A 614 -26.38 -18.43 14.90
N ASN A 615 -27.17 -17.35 15.02
CA ASN A 615 -28.63 -17.39 15.03
C ASN A 615 -29.28 -16.56 13.90
N GLY A 616 -28.49 -15.95 13.00
CA GLY A 616 -28.99 -15.03 11.98
C GLY A 616 -29.50 -13.70 12.54
N ILE A 617 -29.21 -13.38 13.82
CA ILE A 617 -29.70 -12.17 14.49
C ILE A 617 -29.16 -10.93 13.78
N GLY A 618 -27.87 -10.93 13.44
CA GLY A 618 -27.25 -9.81 12.73
C GLY A 618 -27.78 -9.67 11.32
N PHE A 619 -28.01 -10.78 10.62
CA PHE A 619 -28.66 -10.75 9.31
C PHE A 619 -30.05 -10.10 9.37
N HIS A 620 -30.90 -10.51 10.33
CA HIS A 620 -32.24 -9.96 10.50
C HIS A 620 -32.22 -8.47 10.86
N ASN A 621 -31.36 -8.06 11.80
CA ASN A 621 -31.23 -6.66 12.18
C ASN A 621 -30.78 -5.77 11.00
N LEU A 622 -29.86 -6.27 10.17
CA LEU A 622 -29.43 -5.56 8.97
C LEU A 622 -30.57 -5.46 7.94
N GLN A 623 -31.33 -6.53 7.70
CA GLN A 623 -32.48 -6.48 6.78
C GLN A 623 -33.56 -5.52 7.27
N ASP A 624 -33.90 -5.55 8.56
CA ASP A 624 -34.89 -4.65 9.15
C ASP A 624 -34.47 -3.17 9.03
N VAL A 625 -33.19 -2.86 9.29
CA VAL A 625 -32.65 -1.51 9.09
C VAL A 625 -32.65 -1.10 7.61
N GLN A 626 -32.31 -2.01 6.68
CA GLN A 626 -32.41 -1.74 5.24
C GLN A 626 -33.86 -1.42 4.85
N ASN A 627 -34.81 -2.24 5.28
CA ASN A 627 -36.24 -2.05 5.03
C ASN A 627 -36.74 -0.72 5.62
N TYR A 628 -36.32 -0.37 6.83
CA TYR A 628 -36.61 0.92 7.44
C TYR A 628 -36.10 2.09 6.58
N LEU A 629 -34.84 2.04 6.12
CA LEU A 629 -34.27 3.09 5.27
C LEU A 629 -34.99 3.19 3.92
N VAL A 630 -35.32 2.06 3.29
CA VAL A 630 -36.05 2.02 2.00
C VAL A 630 -37.47 2.55 2.16
N CYS A 631 -38.24 2.08 3.14
CA CYS A 631 -39.63 2.50 3.36
C CYS A 631 -39.76 4.01 3.59
N HIS A 632 -38.80 4.61 4.28
CA HIS A 632 -38.82 6.04 4.59
C HIS A 632 -38.05 6.90 3.57
N SER A 633 -37.55 6.31 2.48
CA SER A 633 -36.91 7.05 1.37
C SER A 633 -37.88 7.92 0.58
N LEU A 634 -39.18 7.60 0.62
CA LEU A 634 -40.23 8.22 -0.18
C LEU A 634 -41.00 9.33 0.57
N GLU A 635 -40.59 9.67 1.79
CA GLU A 635 -41.25 10.69 2.60
C GLU A 635 -40.96 12.10 2.08
N LYS A 636 -42.00 12.78 1.56
CA LYS A 636 -41.91 14.09 0.87
C LYS A 636 -41.32 15.25 1.67
N ARG A 637 -41.06 15.12 2.97
CA ARG A 637 -40.55 16.20 3.85
C ARG A 637 -39.05 16.12 4.14
N VAL A 638 -38.37 15.12 3.59
CA VAL A 638 -37.01 14.77 3.99
C VAL A 638 -36.03 14.91 2.83
N LEU A 639 -34.73 15.03 3.11
CA LEU A 639 -33.65 15.02 2.11
C LEU A 639 -33.84 13.85 1.12
N PRO A 640 -34.12 14.12 -0.17
CA PRO A 640 -34.32 13.06 -1.14
C PRO A 640 -32.99 12.35 -1.39
N PHE A 641 -32.95 11.03 -1.22
CA PHE A 641 -31.77 10.22 -1.51
C PHE A 641 -32.04 9.21 -2.62
N THR A 642 -31.01 8.92 -3.40
CA THR A 642 -31.12 8.02 -4.54
C THR A 642 -30.83 6.59 -4.08
N GLU A 643 -31.84 5.73 -4.13
CA GLU A 643 -31.65 4.31 -3.92
C GLU A 643 -30.90 3.68 -5.11
N ILE A 644 -29.82 2.95 -4.80
CA ILE A 644 -29.08 2.16 -5.77
C ILE A 644 -28.94 0.75 -5.22
N ARG A 645 -29.62 -0.19 -5.89
CA ARG A 645 -29.42 -1.62 -5.68
C ARG A 645 -28.08 -2.05 -6.24
N ILE A 646 -27.29 -2.71 -5.41
CA ILE A 646 -25.96 -3.20 -5.77
C ILE A 646 -26.10 -4.45 -6.62
N ASP A 647 -25.45 -4.44 -7.78
CA ASP A 647 -25.29 -5.61 -8.64
C ASP A 647 -23.97 -6.32 -8.29
N LEU A 648 -24.06 -7.50 -7.66
CA LEU A 648 -22.90 -8.32 -7.33
C LEU A 648 -22.22 -8.94 -8.56
N HIS A 649 -22.96 -9.18 -9.63
CA HIS A 649 -22.44 -9.74 -10.87
C HIS A 649 -21.73 -8.67 -11.71
N SER A 650 -22.07 -7.39 -11.51
CA SER A 650 -21.44 -6.25 -12.17
C SER A 650 -21.19 -5.07 -11.22
N PHE A 651 -20.14 -5.20 -10.39
CA PHE A 651 -19.66 -4.12 -9.53
C PHE A 651 -19.38 -2.82 -10.31
N HIS A 652 -18.89 -2.94 -11.55
CA HIS A 652 -18.62 -1.81 -12.42
C HIS A 652 -19.90 -1.05 -12.81
N ALA A 653 -21.00 -1.76 -13.13
CA ALA A 653 -22.27 -1.12 -13.45
C ALA A 653 -22.84 -0.32 -12.26
N THR A 654 -22.71 -0.85 -11.05
CA THR A 654 -23.11 -0.13 -9.81
C THR A 654 -22.30 1.16 -9.64
N LEU A 655 -20.98 1.10 -9.87
CA LEU A 655 -20.10 2.27 -9.80
C LEU A 655 -20.38 3.29 -10.91
N ASP A 656 -20.70 2.84 -12.12
CA ASP A 656 -21.08 3.70 -13.24
C ASP A 656 -22.39 4.43 -12.91
N ARG A 657 -23.38 3.74 -12.33
CA ARG A 657 -24.65 4.36 -11.90
C ARG A 657 -24.45 5.41 -10.80
N LEU A 658 -23.60 5.13 -9.80
CA LEU A 658 -23.23 6.11 -8.77
C LEU A 658 -22.59 7.36 -9.39
N HIS A 659 -21.64 7.16 -10.32
CA HIS A 659 -20.97 8.23 -11.01
C HIS A 659 -21.93 9.09 -11.84
N ASP A 660 -22.85 8.44 -12.55
CA ASP A 660 -23.84 9.09 -13.40
C ASP A 660 -24.78 10.01 -12.61
N VAL A 661 -25.24 9.57 -11.45
CA VAL A 661 -26.09 10.38 -10.57
C VAL A 661 -25.33 11.60 -10.03
N VAL A 662 -24.06 11.44 -9.66
CA VAL A 662 -23.23 12.58 -9.22
C VAL A 662 -23.05 13.58 -10.35
N LEU A 663 -22.73 13.12 -11.56
CA LEU A 663 -22.54 14.00 -12.73
C LEU A 663 -23.82 14.72 -13.11
N GLN A 664 -24.96 14.04 -13.12
CA GLN A 664 -26.26 14.65 -13.36
C GLN A 664 -26.54 15.74 -12.32
N ARG A 665 -26.22 15.49 -11.05
CA ARG A 665 -26.49 16.47 -9.99
C ARG A 665 -25.56 17.69 -10.07
N ILE A 666 -24.32 17.49 -10.52
CA ILE A 666 -23.41 18.58 -10.85
C ILE A 666 -23.97 19.38 -12.04
N GLU A 667 -24.41 18.71 -13.10
CA GLU A 667 -24.98 19.35 -14.29
C GLU A 667 -26.19 20.23 -13.96
N GLU A 668 -27.14 19.73 -13.16
CA GLU A 668 -28.33 20.48 -12.74
C GLU A 668 -27.99 21.80 -12.06
N VAL A 669 -26.95 21.82 -11.21
CA VAL A 669 -26.49 23.04 -10.52
C VAL A 669 -25.72 23.98 -11.47
N PHE A 670 -24.94 23.42 -12.40
CA PHE A 670 -24.21 24.20 -13.40
C PHE A 670 -25.11 24.81 -14.48
N VAL A 671 -26.20 24.16 -14.86
CA VAL A 671 -27.20 24.70 -15.79
C VAL A 671 -28.03 25.78 -15.10
N SER A 672 -28.43 25.57 -13.85
CA SER A 672 -29.24 26.53 -13.08
C SER A 672 -28.50 27.83 -12.73
N SER A 673 -27.16 27.80 -12.65
CA SER A 673 -26.33 28.99 -12.40
C SER A 673 -26.01 29.80 -13.66
N LYS A 674 -26.28 29.28 -14.86
CA LYS A 674 -26.16 30.02 -16.13
C LYS A 674 -27.47 30.69 -16.58
N SER A 675 -28.60 30.28 -16.01
CA SER A 675 -29.94 30.80 -16.33
C SER A 675 -30.46 31.84 -15.32
N ALA A 676 -29.72 32.06 -14.23
CA ALA A 676 -29.88 33.14 -13.26
C ALA A 676 -28.80 34.20 -13.51
#